data_AF-A0A6G1SUT6-F1
#
_entry.id   AF-A0A6G1SUT6-F1
#
_cell.length_a   1.000
_cell.length_b   1.000
_cell.length_c   1.000
_cell.angle_alpha   90.00
_cell.angle_beta   90.00
_cell.angle_gamma   90.00
#
_symmetry.space_group_name_H-M   'P 1'
#
loop_
_entity.id
_entity.type
_entity.pdbx_description
1 polymer ?
#
loop_
_entity_poly.entity_id
_entity_poly.type
_entity_poly.pdbx_seq_one_letter_code
_entity_poly.pdbx_strand_id
1 'polypeptide(L)'
;MSRPRLEEIVDRCIDDLAAGRRSVEQCLETYPERREELAPLLSAASAVGALPRMPERAPDPGRRAAFMAELARTPQEQPRGLHVPAFVRSFRLGGGLPRLAAMAAPAAAVVVLAFVLLVSSGGSTAHAATVTIFDGSVQRATDNGQWETVSDGQVVREGDVLRTSDTGRALMTFADGSTAALGAQTELTLRVLRVDGERRVAIEQLRGDLWVDVAGTDDADGGVAYTVQTPDASVTARGIFETRVQEGETEVRTAAGHVEVRAGEARAMVAPGESVLVTDQRLVEHPAARRPLAELLVNGPFVASLLGPDGAATGARLDGVLFHQLPGVTTSDPGDGPQRLDVHELPPGAYSLLLRRFGEGGGTLAIASGGADETLSLGSEEGLVVQFLVEGAGTSARLDLVRVVRDEPATPERIVQSPRTRAAVSPRERRAEQDAGTPAGTLSGTGVPSGTAGGGPPTPEELEAGLPTGTAGLPTGAAGTPTGTAPPTATAPAIEVPPVTATATIPTTPTTPVATPTPQPTPDAVARYREQLLTAIDAADPSAYRLLLEEALMSPTRFSVVLETLEGSAGMVMLRSAIGMDSAAGGSLGRRVAAAIETQAAPAERASLLQALGIDGLAGPPPTATPTATPTPTGTTTPTATATPTPTPTTDGTP
;
A
#
# COMPACT_ATOMS: atom_id res chain seq x y z
N MET A 1 -5.03 -19.81 -44.38
CA MET A 1 -4.33 -20.37 -43.21
C MET A 1 -3.00 -19.64 -43.11
N SER A 2 -2.83 -18.82 -42.08
CA SER A 2 -1.56 -18.13 -41.83
C SER A 2 -0.49 -19.16 -41.51
N ARG A 3 0.72 -19.00 -42.07
CA ARG A 3 1.85 -19.84 -41.67
C ARG A 3 2.16 -19.56 -40.19
N PRO A 4 2.37 -20.59 -39.35
CA PRO A 4 2.73 -20.40 -37.95
C PRO A 4 4.03 -19.57 -37.86
N ARG A 5 4.13 -18.75 -36.80
CA ARG A 5 5.33 -17.93 -36.56
C ARG A 5 6.50 -18.81 -36.15
N LEU A 6 7.73 -18.31 -36.35
CA LEU A 6 8.93 -19.07 -36.00
C LEU A 6 8.96 -19.39 -34.50
N GLU A 7 8.56 -18.44 -33.64
CA GLU A 7 8.52 -18.63 -32.19
C GLU A 7 7.63 -19.82 -31.80
N GLU A 8 6.40 -19.86 -32.32
CA GLU A 8 5.44 -20.95 -32.05
C GLU A 8 5.96 -22.33 -32.50
N ILE A 9 6.74 -22.38 -33.58
CA ILE A 9 7.36 -23.61 -34.07
C ILE A 9 8.49 -24.05 -33.13
N VAL A 10 9.33 -23.10 -32.68
CA VAL A 10 10.43 -23.35 -31.75
C VAL A 10 9.90 -23.88 -30.43
N ASP A 11 8.92 -23.20 -29.82
CA ASP A 11 8.36 -23.59 -28.52
C ASP A 11 7.77 -25.00 -28.57
N ARG A 12 6.96 -25.29 -29.60
CA ARG A 12 6.39 -26.63 -29.79
C ARG A 12 7.48 -27.70 -29.96
N CYS A 13 8.55 -27.38 -30.69
CA CYS A 13 9.66 -28.32 -30.87
C CYS A 13 10.48 -28.53 -29.59
N ILE A 14 10.68 -27.49 -28.77
CA ILE A 14 11.35 -27.59 -27.46
C ILE A 14 10.51 -28.44 -26.51
N ASP A 15 9.19 -28.24 -26.45
CA ASP A 15 8.29 -29.05 -25.62
C ASP A 15 8.30 -30.53 -26.01
N ASP A 16 8.27 -30.81 -27.33
CA ASP A 16 8.34 -32.18 -27.85
C ASP A 16 9.71 -32.84 -27.58
N LEU A 17 10.80 -32.07 -27.65
CA LEU A 17 12.15 -32.54 -27.28
C LEU A 17 12.26 -32.82 -25.78
N ALA A 18 11.78 -31.91 -24.93
CA ALA A 18 11.83 -32.04 -23.47
C ALA A 18 10.99 -33.24 -22.97
N ALA A 19 9.89 -33.53 -23.65
CA ALA A 19 9.04 -34.69 -23.37
C ALA A 19 9.54 -35.99 -24.03
N GLY A 20 10.62 -35.96 -24.83
CA GLY A 20 11.13 -37.11 -25.56
C GLY A 20 10.20 -37.63 -26.65
N ARG A 21 9.24 -36.82 -27.12
CA ARG A 21 8.26 -37.19 -28.16
C ARG A 21 8.85 -37.08 -29.56
N ARG A 22 9.80 -36.17 -29.78
CA ARG A 22 10.49 -35.97 -31.06
C ARG A 22 11.98 -35.73 -30.85
N SER A 23 12.76 -36.07 -31.87
CA SER A 23 14.17 -35.67 -32.00
C SER A 23 14.32 -34.35 -32.76
N VAL A 24 15.50 -33.75 -32.70
CA VAL A 24 15.80 -32.48 -33.41
C VAL A 24 15.59 -32.67 -34.91
N GLU A 25 16.11 -33.75 -35.50
CA GLU A 25 15.88 -34.13 -36.90
C GLU A 25 14.39 -34.22 -37.27
N GLN A 26 13.57 -34.87 -36.45
CA GLN A 26 12.13 -35.00 -36.72
C GLN A 26 11.42 -33.63 -36.71
N CYS A 27 11.85 -32.71 -35.86
CA CYS A 27 11.36 -31.33 -35.88
C CYS A 27 11.79 -30.60 -37.15
N LEU A 28 13.04 -30.75 -37.59
CA LEU A 28 13.54 -30.16 -38.83
C LEU A 28 12.94 -30.78 -40.10
N GLU A 29 12.49 -32.03 -40.05
CA GLU A 29 11.74 -32.68 -41.13
C GLU A 29 10.28 -32.23 -41.18
N THR A 30 9.69 -31.88 -40.03
CA THR A 30 8.32 -31.35 -39.95
C THR A 30 8.22 -29.96 -40.56
N TYR A 31 9.29 -29.15 -40.48
CA TYR A 31 9.34 -27.77 -40.94
C TYR A 31 10.53 -27.53 -41.90
N PRO A 32 10.54 -28.16 -43.09
CA PRO A 32 11.67 -28.11 -44.01
C PRO A 32 11.98 -26.69 -44.50
N GLU A 33 10.96 -25.84 -44.63
CA GLU A 33 11.09 -24.45 -45.08
C GLU A 33 11.78 -23.51 -44.08
N ARG A 34 11.91 -23.93 -42.81
CA ARG A 34 12.58 -23.16 -41.74
C ARG A 34 13.82 -23.86 -41.21
N ARG A 35 14.30 -24.90 -41.89
CA ARG A 35 15.40 -25.74 -41.40
C ARG A 35 16.67 -24.94 -41.06
N GLU A 36 17.02 -23.96 -41.89
CA GLU A 36 18.20 -23.11 -41.67
C GLU A 36 18.08 -22.22 -40.43
N GLU A 37 16.89 -21.73 -40.12
CA GLU A 37 16.61 -20.88 -38.94
C GLU A 37 16.47 -21.72 -37.66
N LEU A 38 15.82 -22.89 -37.74
CA LEU A 38 15.51 -23.75 -36.58
C LEU A 38 16.71 -24.59 -36.12
N ALA A 39 17.57 -25.05 -37.03
CA ALA A 39 18.68 -25.94 -36.70
C ALA A 39 19.61 -25.41 -35.59
N PRO A 40 20.12 -24.16 -35.63
CA PRO A 40 20.99 -23.66 -34.56
C PRO A 40 20.26 -23.53 -33.22
N LEU A 41 18.98 -23.12 -33.22
CA LEU A 41 18.19 -22.94 -32.00
C LEU A 41 17.90 -24.27 -31.30
N LEU A 42 17.45 -25.27 -32.06
CA LEU A 42 17.15 -26.60 -31.51
C LEU A 42 18.43 -27.34 -31.09
N SER A 43 19.54 -27.15 -31.80
CA SER A 43 20.84 -27.70 -31.39
C SER A 43 21.29 -27.12 -30.06
N ALA A 44 21.20 -25.80 -29.86
CA ALA A 44 21.55 -25.15 -28.59
C ALA A 44 20.65 -25.62 -27.43
N ALA A 45 19.34 -25.67 -27.64
CA ALA A 45 18.39 -26.17 -26.64
C ALA A 45 18.67 -27.63 -26.25
N SER A 46 18.98 -28.49 -27.22
CA SER A 46 19.32 -29.89 -26.96
C SER A 46 20.64 -30.05 -26.19
N ALA A 47 21.63 -29.20 -26.45
CA ALA A 47 22.92 -29.21 -25.74
C ALA A 47 22.75 -28.82 -24.27
N VAL A 48 21.89 -27.83 -23.98
CA VAL A 48 21.54 -27.45 -22.60
C VAL A 48 20.76 -28.57 -21.91
N GLY A 49 19.80 -29.20 -22.60
CA GLY A 49 19.02 -30.31 -22.06
C GLY A 49 19.85 -31.58 -21.77
N ALA A 50 20.95 -31.79 -22.49
CA ALA A 50 21.88 -32.90 -22.29
C ALA A 50 22.85 -32.71 -21.12
N LEU A 51 22.92 -31.50 -20.54
CA LEU A 51 23.72 -31.29 -19.34
C LEU A 51 23.18 -32.19 -18.22
N PRO A 52 24.05 -32.91 -17.48
CA PRO A 52 23.61 -33.70 -16.34
C PRO A 52 22.82 -32.78 -15.40
N ARG A 53 21.53 -33.06 -15.22
CA ARG A 53 20.74 -32.39 -14.18
C ARG A 53 21.50 -32.64 -12.89
N MET A 54 22.07 -31.58 -12.32
CA MET A 54 22.76 -31.70 -11.04
C MET A 54 21.76 -32.38 -10.11
N PRO A 55 22.11 -33.55 -9.52
CA PRO A 55 21.21 -34.19 -8.60
C PRO A 55 20.86 -33.16 -7.55
N GLU A 56 19.57 -32.91 -7.38
CA GLU A 56 19.00 -31.95 -6.44
C GLU A 56 19.36 -32.45 -5.04
N ARG A 57 20.59 -32.17 -4.64
CA ARG A 57 21.14 -32.59 -3.37
C ARG A 57 20.57 -31.61 -2.39
N ALA A 58 19.48 -32.02 -1.74
CA ALA A 58 18.92 -31.29 -0.61
C ALA A 58 20.08 -30.81 0.26
N PRO A 59 20.20 -29.49 0.51
CA PRO A 59 21.37 -28.94 1.19
C PRO A 59 21.51 -29.65 2.52
N ASP A 60 22.69 -30.24 2.75
CA ASP A 60 22.99 -31.03 3.95
C ASP A 60 22.56 -30.23 5.19
N PRO A 61 21.55 -30.72 5.95
CA PRO A 61 21.02 -29.99 7.10
C PRO A 61 22.10 -29.74 8.15
N GLY A 62 23.15 -30.58 8.20
CA GLY A 62 24.32 -30.36 9.05
C GLY A 62 25.15 -29.14 8.64
N ARG A 63 25.42 -28.96 7.34
CA ARG A 63 26.12 -27.76 6.83
C ARG A 63 25.30 -26.49 7.01
N ARG A 64 23.98 -26.58 6.82
CA ARG A 64 23.08 -25.45 7.06
C ARG A 64 23.08 -25.07 8.55
N ALA A 65 22.98 -26.04 9.45
CA ALA A 65 23.06 -25.79 10.89
C ALA A 65 24.42 -25.23 11.31
N ALA A 66 25.53 -25.75 10.76
CA ALA A 66 26.87 -25.24 11.03
C ALA A 66 27.05 -23.79 10.54
N PHE A 67 26.53 -23.47 9.36
CA PHE A 67 26.54 -22.12 8.81
C PHE A 67 25.71 -21.14 9.66
N MET A 68 24.50 -21.55 10.11
CA MET A 68 23.67 -20.74 11.01
C MET A 68 24.31 -20.59 12.39
N ALA A 69 25.02 -21.61 12.89
CA ALA A 69 25.78 -21.53 14.13
C ALA A 69 27.00 -20.59 14.01
N GLU A 70 27.59 -20.47 12.83
CA GLU A 70 28.69 -19.54 12.56
C GLU A 70 28.19 -18.09 12.43
N LEU A 71 27.03 -17.88 11.79
CA LEU A 71 26.34 -16.58 11.78
C LEU A 71 25.89 -16.13 13.17
N ALA A 72 25.54 -17.06 14.06
CA ALA A 72 25.23 -16.74 15.45
C ALA A 72 26.47 -16.32 16.27
N ARG A 73 27.69 -16.53 15.75
CA ARG A 73 28.96 -16.13 16.39
C ARG A 73 29.52 -14.82 15.85
N THR A 74 29.05 -14.33 14.70
CA THR A 74 29.43 -13.00 14.23
C THR A 74 28.81 -11.93 15.14
N PRO A 75 29.63 -11.01 15.70
CA PRO A 75 29.17 -10.03 16.69
C PRO A 75 28.44 -8.88 15.99
N GLN A 76 27.17 -9.09 15.63
CA GLN A 76 26.22 -7.99 15.48
C GLN A 76 25.47 -7.83 16.82
N GLU A 77 25.81 -6.73 17.49
CA GLU A 77 25.00 -6.00 18.46
C GLU A 77 24.28 -6.86 19.53
N GLN A 78 24.97 -7.09 20.64
CA GLN A 78 24.33 -7.47 21.90
C GLN A 78 23.53 -6.28 22.46
N PRO A 79 22.19 -6.38 22.62
CA PRO A 79 21.49 -5.48 23.51
C PRO A 79 21.92 -5.77 24.96
N ARG A 80 22.31 -4.71 25.67
CA ARG A 80 22.70 -4.74 27.08
C ARG A 80 21.58 -5.34 27.93
N GLY A 81 21.98 -6.24 28.84
CA GLY A 81 21.10 -7.22 29.45
C GLY A 81 20.14 -6.73 30.53
N LEU A 82 19.09 -7.53 30.72
CA LEU A 82 18.27 -7.56 31.91
C LEU A 82 18.60 -8.84 32.71
N HIS A 83 19.09 -8.68 33.93
CA HIS A 83 19.31 -9.75 34.89
C HIS A 83 17.97 -10.30 35.40
N VAL A 84 17.72 -11.60 35.22
CA VAL A 84 16.65 -12.32 35.93
C VAL A 84 17.30 -13.40 36.81
N PRO A 85 17.03 -13.42 38.13
CA PRO A 85 17.74 -14.30 39.05
C PRO A 85 17.25 -15.75 38.97
N ALA A 86 18.18 -16.66 39.28
CA ALA A 86 18.00 -18.10 39.27
C ALA A 86 17.19 -18.61 40.47
N PHE A 87 15.91 -18.95 40.27
CA PHE A 87 15.18 -19.79 41.21
C PHE A 87 14.12 -20.68 40.54
N VAL A 88 14.51 -21.56 39.62
CA VAL A 88 13.73 -22.80 39.37
C VAL A 88 14.65 -23.87 38.78
N ARG A 89 15.36 -24.59 39.65
CA ARG A 89 16.11 -25.80 39.26
C ARG A 89 15.95 -26.86 40.35
N SER A 90 14.75 -27.42 40.43
CA SER A 90 14.51 -28.59 41.28
C SER A 90 13.23 -29.31 40.87
N PHE A 91 13.33 -30.17 39.86
CA PHE A 91 12.59 -31.43 39.85
C PHE A 91 13.46 -32.52 39.22
N ARG A 92 14.23 -33.17 40.10
CA ARG A 92 14.73 -34.52 39.90
C ARG A 92 13.59 -35.47 40.28
N LEU A 93 13.13 -36.31 39.36
CA LEU A 93 12.46 -37.56 39.70
C LEU A 93 13.22 -38.70 39.01
N GLY A 94 13.90 -39.50 39.84
CA GLY A 94 14.37 -40.82 39.46
C GLY A 94 13.39 -41.89 39.94
N GLY A 95 13.49 -43.08 39.34
CA GLY A 95 12.76 -44.27 39.75
C GLY A 95 12.61 -45.23 38.57
N GLY A 96 13.17 -46.44 38.69
CA GLY A 96 13.46 -47.36 37.58
C GLY A 96 12.55 -48.58 37.42
N LEU A 97 12.71 -49.20 36.22
CA LEU A 97 12.60 -50.63 35.84
C LEU A 97 11.24 -51.36 36.05
N PRO A 98 10.96 -52.52 35.39
CA PRO A 98 11.73 -53.30 34.40
C PRO A 98 10.91 -53.76 33.15
N ARG A 99 11.62 -54.48 32.27
CA ARG A 99 11.18 -55.18 31.05
C ARG A 99 10.04 -56.20 31.25
N LEU A 100 9.11 -56.32 30.29
CA LEU A 100 8.53 -57.60 29.88
C LEU A 100 8.19 -57.60 28.38
N ALA A 101 8.32 -58.78 27.79
CA ALA A 101 8.35 -59.08 26.37
C ALA A 101 6.96 -59.43 25.78
N ALA A 102 6.95 -59.49 24.45
CA ALA A 102 6.05 -60.27 23.60
C ALA A 102 4.58 -59.83 23.47
N MET A 103 4.28 -59.11 22.39
CA MET A 103 3.17 -59.44 21.47
C MET A 103 3.49 -58.90 20.07
N ALA A 104 3.66 -59.82 19.13
CA ALA A 104 3.86 -59.56 17.71
C ALA A 104 2.49 -59.58 16.98
N ALA A 105 2.39 -58.73 15.95
CA ALA A 105 1.30 -58.62 14.96
C ALA A 105 -0.04 -58.06 15.49
N PRO A 106 -0.31 -56.74 15.35
CA PRO A 106 -0.65 -56.14 14.05
C PRO A 106 -0.10 -54.70 13.82
N ALA A 107 1.02 -54.32 14.44
CA ALA A 107 1.53 -52.95 14.39
C ALA A 107 2.18 -52.54 13.05
N ALA A 108 2.60 -53.49 12.21
CA ALA A 108 3.30 -53.18 10.96
C ALA A 108 2.37 -52.60 9.87
N ALA A 109 1.09 -52.99 9.84
CA ALA A 109 0.14 -52.47 8.84
C ALA A 109 -0.31 -51.03 9.16
N VAL A 110 -0.42 -50.68 10.44
CA VAL A 110 -0.77 -49.31 10.87
C VAL A 110 0.40 -48.35 10.66
N VAL A 111 1.66 -48.81 10.85
CA VAL A 111 2.85 -47.99 10.59
C VAL A 111 3.06 -47.78 9.09
N VAL A 112 2.83 -48.79 8.24
CA VAL A 112 2.92 -48.61 6.78
C VAL A 112 1.77 -47.75 6.24
N LEU A 113 0.54 -47.89 6.74
CA LEU A 113 -0.58 -47.03 6.33
C LEU A 113 -0.42 -45.59 6.83
N ALA A 114 0.09 -45.38 8.06
CA ALA A 114 0.43 -44.06 8.57
C ALA A 114 1.61 -43.43 7.81
N PHE A 115 2.60 -44.23 7.39
CA PHE A 115 3.73 -43.76 6.59
C PHE A 115 3.31 -43.43 5.15
N VAL A 116 2.41 -44.22 4.53
CA VAL A 116 1.84 -43.92 3.21
C VAL A 116 0.94 -42.67 3.27
N LEU A 117 0.16 -42.48 4.34
CA LEU A 117 -0.64 -41.27 4.53
C LEU A 117 0.21 -40.02 4.82
N LEU A 118 1.29 -40.13 5.61
CA LEU A 118 2.24 -39.03 5.85
C LEU A 118 3.05 -38.63 4.61
N VAL A 119 3.32 -39.58 3.70
CA VAL A 119 4.07 -39.29 2.45
C VAL A 119 3.12 -38.82 1.34
N SER A 120 1.82 -39.12 1.40
CA SER A 120 0.83 -38.68 0.41
C SER A 120 0.31 -37.24 0.57
N SER A 121 0.60 -36.55 1.68
CA SER A 121 0.23 -35.13 1.87
C SER A 121 1.36 -34.17 1.54
N GLY A 122 2.30 -34.58 0.67
CA GLY A 122 3.39 -33.75 0.15
C GLY A 122 2.96 -32.76 -0.94
N GLY A 123 1.76 -32.18 -0.82
CA GLY A 123 1.43 -31.00 -1.60
C GLY A 123 2.39 -29.90 -1.18
N SER A 124 3.37 -29.57 -2.02
CA SER A 124 4.23 -28.41 -1.84
C SER A 124 3.33 -27.20 -1.64
N THR A 125 3.15 -26.78 -0.38
CA THR A 125 2.39 -25.59 -0.01
C THR A 125 3.24 -24.42 -0.48
N ALA A 126 2.98 -24.01 -1.72
CA ALA A 126 3.76 -22.97 -2.36
C ALA A 126 3.66 -21.69 -1.54
N HIS A 127 4.81 -21.17 -1.11
CA HIS A 127 4.89 -19.87 -0.47
C HIS A 127 4.20 -18.82 -1.36
N ALA A 128 3.18 -18.13 -0.83
CA ALA A 128 2.40 -17.19 -1.62
C ALA A 128 3.11 -15.84 -1.69
N ALA A 129 3.33 -15.26 -0.51
CA ALA A 129 3.99 -13.97 -0.33
C ALA A 129 4.65 -13.87 1.05
N THR A 130 5.55 -12.90 1.21
CA THR A 130 6.09 -12.46 2.52
C THR A 130 5.45 -11.13 2.89
N VAL A 131 5.01 -10.99 4.14
CA VAL A 131 4.38 -9.75 4.64
C VAL A 131 5.41 -8.90 5.36
N THR A 132 5.53 -7.63 4.98
CA THR A 132 6.25 -6.60 5.75
C THR A 132 5.26 -5.63 6.36
N ILE A 133 5.33 -5.38 7.66
CA ILE A 133 4.40 -4.52 8.39
C ILE A 133 5.05 -3.17 8.64
N PHE A 134 4.44 -2.10 8.13
CA PHE A 134 4.90 -0.71 8.27
C PHE A 134 4.33 -0.06 9.54
N ASP A 135 3.02 -0.23 9.75
CA ASP A 135 2.32 0.32 10.92
C ASP A 135 1.11 -0.55 11.29
N GLY A 136 0.59 -0.36 12.50
CA GLY A 136 -0.58 -1.05 13.03
C GLY A 136 -0.40 -2.57 13.13
N SER A 137 -1.50 -3.30 12.96
CA SER A 137 -1.49 -4.76 13.04
C SER A 137 -2.07 -5.41 11.79
N VAL A 138 -1.47 -6.54 11.41
CA VAL A 138 -1.99 -7.45 10.39
C VAL A 138 -2.38 -8.74 11.08
N GLN A 139 -3.53 -9.28 10.74
CA GLN A 139 -4.04 -10.53 11.28
C GLN A 139 -4.38 -11.50 10.16
N ARG A 140 -4.23 -12.80 10.42
CA ARG A 140 -4.60 -13.89 9.53
C ARG A 140 -5.68 -14.74 10.18
N ALA A 141 -6.68 -15.15 9.42
CA ALA A 141 -7.66 -16.12 9.89
C ALA A 141 -7.03 -17.52 9.94
N THR A 142 -7.21 -18.21 11.05
CA THR A 142 -6.86 -19.62 11.23
C THR A 142 -8.00 -20.52 10.72
N ASP A 143 -7.74 -21.82 10.58
CA ASP A 143 -8.73 -22.79 10.08
C ASP A 143 -10.03 -22.86 10.90
N ASN A 144 -10.00 -22.46 12.17
CA ASN A 144 -11.16 -22.35 13.05
C ASN A 144 -11.82 -20.96 13.04
N GLY A 145 -11.44 -20.08 12.10
CA GLY A 145 -11.97 -18.73 11.94
C GLY A 145 -11.53 -17.72 13.00
N GLN A 146 -10.53 -18.05 13.83
CA GLN A 146 -9.94 -17.10 14.77
C GLN A 146 -8.92 -16.22 14.07
N TRP A 147 -8.72 -15.00 14.55
CA TRP A 147 -7.74 -14.08 13.99
C TRP A 147 -6.44 -14.13 14.81
N GLU A 148 -5.34 -14.45 14.15
CA GLU A 148 -4.00 -14.49 14.72
C GLU A 148 -3.15 -13.35 14.17
N THR A 149 -2.38 -12.66 15.01
CA THR A 149 -1.47 -11.61 14.57
C THR A 149 -0.35 -12.17 13.69
N VAL A 150 -0.15 -11.55 12.53
CA VAL A 150 0.96 -11.82 11.61
C VAL A 150 2.16 -10.99 12.06
N SER A 151 3.34 -11.62 12.10
CA SER A 151 4.60 -10.93 12.41
C SER A 151 5.26 -10.34 11.17
N ASP A 152 6.07 -9.29 11.33
CA ASP A 152 6.88 -8.75 10.24
C ASP A 152 7.81 -9.82 9.66
N GLY A 153 7.88 -9.91 8.32
CA GLY A 153 8.61 -10.94 7.60
C GLY A 153 7.94 -12.32 7.56
N GLN A 154 6.74 -12.47 8.12
CA GLN A 154 6.02 -13.75 8.10
C GLN A 154 5.57 -14.10 6.68
N VAL A 155 5.73 -15.38 6.33
CA VAL A 155 5.26 -15.91 5.05
C VAL A 155 3.79 -16.31 5.16
N VAL A 156 3.00 -15.84 4.20
CA VAL A 156 1.59 -16.19 4.02
C VAL A 156 1.43 -17.13 2.82
N ARG A 157 0.38 -17.94 2.87
CA ARG A 157 0.12 -19.03 1.93
C ARG A 157 -1.16 -18.78 1.16
N GLU A 158 -1.32 -19.53 0.08
CA GLU A 158 -2.60 -19.61 -0.62
C GLU A 158 -3.69 -20.10 0.35
N GLY A 159 -4.87 -19.48 0.28
CA GLY A 159 -5.98 -19.73 1.19
C GLY A 159 -5.96 -18.87 2.46
N ASP A 160 -4.84 -18.23 2.80
CA ASP A 160 -4.78 -17.33 3.95
C ASP A 160 -5.72 -16.13 3.72
N VAL A 161 -6.55 -15.84 4.72
CA VAL A 161 -7.36 -14.61 4.77
C VAL A 161 -6.63 -13.63 5.68
N LEU A 162 -6.32 -12.45 5.16
CA LEU A 162 -5.60 -11.39 5.87
C LEU A 162 -6.52 -10.20 6.12
N ARG A 163 -6.31 -9.53 7.24
CA ARG A 163 -6.89 -8.22 7.51
C ARG A 163 -5.91 -7.26 8.18
N THR A 164 -6.05 -5.96 7.89
CA THR A 164 -5.31 -4.88 8.56
C THR A 164 -6.21 -4.13 9.55
N SER A 165 -5.63 -3.56 10.61
CA SER A 165 -6.34 -2.66 11.52
C SER A 165 -6.63 -1.29 10.88
N ASP A 166 -7.26 -0.40 11.63
CA ASP A 166 -7.52 1.01 11.26
C ASP A 166 -6.25 1.84 10.99
N THR A 167 -5.14 1.51 11.64
CA THR A 167 -3.80 2.04 11.34
C THR A 167 -2.92 1.03 10.58
N GLY A 168 -3.47 -0.13 10.24
CA GLY A 168 -2.68 -1.24 9.69
C GLY A 168 -2.18 -0.93 8.29
N ARG A 169 -0.87 -1.03 8.09
CA ARG A 169 -0.19 -0.81 6.81
C ARG A 169 0.84 -1.91 6.60
N ALA A 170 0.74 -2.58 5.46
CA ALA A 170 1.64 -3.70 5.16
C ALA A 170 1.92 -3.81 3.66
N LEU A 171 3.04 -4.45 3.31
CA LEU A 171 3.39 -4.80 1.94
C LEU A 171 3.55 -6.31 1.84
N MET A 172 2.84 -6.91 0.90
CA MET A 172 3.05 -8.29 0.51
C MET A 172 4.02 -8.34 -0.67
N THR A 173 5.08 -9.14 -0.56
CA THR A 173 6.02 -9.41 -1.64
C THR A 173 5.83 -10.84 -2.14
N PHE A 174 5.42 -10.98 -3.39
CA PHE A 174 5.17 -12.27 -4.02
C PHE A 174 6.45 -12.88 -4.61
N ALA A 175 6.42 -14.20 -4.83
CA ALA A 175 7.58 -14.92 -5.36
C ALA A 175 7.93 -14.55 -6.81
N ASP A 176 6.99 -14.02 -7.59
CA ASP A 176 7.19 -13.49 -8.95
C ASP A 176 7.82 -12.09 -8.94
N GLY A 177 8.00 -11.48 -7.76
CA GLY A 177 8.51 -10.12 -7.61
C GLY A 177 7.45 -9.03 -7.58
N SER A 178 6.19 -9.37 -7.84
CA SER A 178 5.06 -8.44 -7.70
C SER A 178 4.92 -8.04 -6.23
N THR A 179 4.41 -6.83 -5.98
CA THR A 179 4.14 -6.35 -4.63
C THR A 179 2.71 -5.83 -4.50
N ALA A 180 2.14 -5.95 -3.30
CA ALA A 180 0.83 -5.41 -2.99
C ALA A 180 0.84 -4.74 -1.61
N ALA A 181 0.67 -3.42 -1.56
CA ALA A 181 0.54 -2.66 -0.33
C ALA A 181 -0.93 -2.65 0.12
N LEU A 182 -1.16 -3.05 1.37
CA LEU A 182 -2.46 -3.07 2.02
C LEU A 182 -2.60 -1.79 2.85
N GLY A 183 -3.67 -1.05 2.59
CA GLY A 183 -4.08 0.09 3.39
C GLY A 183 -4.77 -0.31 4.69
N ALA A 184 -5.27 0.68 5.41
CA ALA A 184 -6.07 0.47 6.61
C ALA A 184 -7.37 -0.30 6.31
N GLN A 185 -7.85 -1.08 7.27
CA GLN A 185 -9.13 -1.81 7.19
C GLN A 185 -9.29 -2.69 5.95
N THR A 186 -8.17 -3.15 5.39
CA THR A 186 -8.14 -4.03 4.22
C THR A 186 -8.40 -5.45 4.65
N GLU A 187 -9.25 -6.17 3.91
CA GLU A 187 -9.49 -7.59 4.10
C GLU A 187 -9.42 -8.32 2.77
N LEU A 188 -8.60 -9.36 2.68
CA LEU A 188 -8.38 -10.09 1.44
C LEU A 188 -8.09 -11.57 1.67
N THR A 189 -8.32 -12.39 0.65
CA THR A 189 -7.94 -13.79 0.58
C THR A 189 -6.92 -14.00 -0.53
N LEU A 190 -5.83 -14.71 -0.23
CA LEU A 190 -4.81 -15.05 -1.21
C LEU A 190 -5.24 -16.26 -2.04
N ARG A 191 -5.35 -16.10 -3.36
CA ARG A 191 -5.69 -17.18 -4.31
C ARG A 191 -4.59 -17.31 -5.35
N VAL A 192 -3.67 -18.25 -5.18
CA VAL A 192 -2.65 -18.47 -6.22
C VAL A 192 -3.21 -19.45 -7.24
N LEU A 193 -3.55 -18.95 -8.43
CA LEU A 193 -3.99 -19.81 -9.51
C LEU A 193 -2.77 -20.40 -10.23
N ARG A 194 -2.82 -21.68 -10.57
CA ARG A 194 -1.90 -22.29 -11.55
C ARG A 194 -2.69 -22.58 -12.81
N VAL A 195 -2.38 -21.89 -13.90
CA VAL A 195 -3.02 -22.10 -15.21
C VAL A 195 -1.94 -22.58 -16.17
N ASP A 196 -2.12 -23.77 -16.73
CA ASP A 196 -1.16 -24.39 -17.68
C ASP A 196 0.27 -24.55 -17.12
N GLY A 197 0.39 -24.72 -15.80
CA GLY A 197 1.68 -24.80 -15.11
C GLY A 197 2.30 -23.44 -14.75
N GLU A 198 1.76 -22.34 -15.29
CA GLU A 198 2.17 -20.99 -14.92
C GLU A 198 1.45 -20.51 -13.67
N ARG A 199 2.20 -19.93 -12.74
CA ARG A 199 1.68 -19.34 -11.52
C ARG A 199 1.12 -17.96 -11.82
N ARG A 200 -0.19 -17.77 -11.65
CA ARG A 200 -0.86 -16.47 -11.67
C ARG A 200 -1.27 -16.09 -10.25
N VAL A 201 -0.91 -14.88 -9.85
CA VAL A 201 -1.34 -14.35 -8.57
C VAL A 201 -2.77 -13.83 -8.74
N ALA A 202 -3.69 -14.37 -7.95
CA ALA A 202 -5.02 -13.80 -7.77
C ALA A 202 -5.25 -13.40 -6.32
N ILE A 203 -5.90 -12.26 -6.11
CA ILE A 203 -6.34 -11.79 -4.81
C ILE A 203 -7.85 -11.67 -4.85
N GLU A 204 -8.52 -12.11 -3.80
CA GLU A 204 -9.91 -11.75 -3.56
C GLU A 204 -9.95 -10.69 -2.46
N GLN A 205 -10.20 -9.43 -2.82
CA GLN A 205 -10.29 -8.29 -1.91
C GLN A 205 -11.75 -8.08 -1.52
N LEU A 206 -12.02 -8.08 -0.21
CA LEU A 206 -13.37 -7.89 0.34
C LEU A 206 -13.66 -6.44 0.71
N ARG A 207 -12.65 -5.69 1.18
CA ARG A 207 -12.73 -4.28 1.55
C ARG A 207 -11.36 -3.63 1.68
N GLY A 208 -11.34 -2.29 1.80
CA GLY A 208 -10.16 -1.46 2.05
C GLY A 208 -9.40 -1.12 0.78
N ASP A 209 -8.13 -0.74 0.93
CA ASP A 209 -7.29 -0.25 -0.16
C ASP A 209 -6.16 -1.24 -0.48
N LEU A 210 -5.94 -1.49 -1.76
CA LEU A 210 -4.88 -2.34 -2.25
C LEU A 210 -4.15 -1.64 -3.39
N TRP A 211 -2.85 -1.42 -3.23
CA TRP A 211 -1.96 -0.85 -4.24
C TRP A 211 -1.01 -1.92 -4.75
N VAL A 212 -1.04 -2.22 -6.05
CA VAL A 212 -0.32 -3.34 -6.65
C VAL A 212 0.67 -2.85 -7.68
N ASP A 213 1.90 -3.37 -7.60
CA ASP A 213 2.94 -3.23 -8.61
C ASP A 213 3.27 -4.63 -9.17
N VAL A 214 2.86 -4.89 -10.41
CA VAL A 214 3.00 -6.18 -11.08
C VAL A 214 4.39 -6.31 -11.70
N ALA A 215 5.10 -7.38 -11.36
CA ALA A 215 6.41 -7.65 -11.96
C ALA A 215 6.29 -8.09 -13.44
N GLY A 216 7.27 -7.71 -14.27
CA GLY A 216 7.41 -8.25 -15.65
C GLY A 216 6.53 -7.60 -16.72
N THR A 217 6.31 -6.28 -16.62
CA THR A 217 5.48 -5.50 -17.56
C THR A 217 6.01 -5.39 -18.99
N ASP A 218 7.29 -5.71 -19.20
CA ASP A 218 8.02 -5.32 -20.41
C ASP A 218 8.04 -6.43 -21.48
N ASP A 219 7.57 -7.63 -21.15
CA ASP A 219 7.52 -8.75 -22.10
C ASP A 219 6.21 -8.70 -22.90
N ALA A 220 6.34 -8.34 -24.18
CA ALA A 220 5.29 -8.39 -25.20
C ALA A 220 4.72 -9.81 -25.41
N ASP A 221 5.40 -10.83 -24.91
CA ASP A 221 5.03 -12.24 -24.99
C ASP A 221 4.32 -12.70 -23.71
N GLY A 222 2.99 -12.49 -23.65
CA GLY A 222 2.09 -13.32 -22.84
C GLY A 222 2.19 -13.29 -21.31
N GLY A 223 3.20 -12.66 -20.71
CA GLY A 223 3.59 -12.82 -19.29
C GLY A 223 2.51 -12.52 -18.26
N VAL A 224 2.28 -13.49 -17.36
CA VAL A 224 1.52 -13.49 -16.09
C VAL A 224 0.58 -12.30 -15.85
N ALA A 225 -0.71 -12.51 -16.10
CA ALA A 225 -1.75 -11.58 -15.68
C ALA A 225 -1.94 -11.63 -14.15
N TYR A 226 -1.92 -10.48 -13.50
CA TYR A 226 -2.30 -10.33 -12.09
C TYR A 226 -3.80 -10.02 -12.02
N THR A 227 -4.53 -10.73 -11.16
CA THR A 227 -5.98 -10.54 -11.05
C THR A 227 -6.41 -10.19 -9.63
N VAL A 228 -7.17 -9.11 -9.47
CA VAL A 228 -7.87 -8.78 -8.22
C VAL A 228 -9.37 -8.99 -8.45
N GLN A 229 -9.97 -9.84 -7.64
CA GLN A 229 -11.41 -10.04 -7.58
C GLN A 229 -11.95 -9.22 -6.41
N THR A 230 -12.94 -8.39 -6.67
CA THR A 230 -13.73 -7.69 -5.65
C THR A 230 -15.17 -8.20 -5.72
N PRO A 231 -16.06 -7.84 -4.77
CA PRO A 231 -17.48 -8.21 -4.86
C PRO A 231 -18.13 -7.73 -6.17
N ASP A 232 -17.71 -6.57 -6.67
CA ASP A 232 -18.33 -5.90 -7.80
C ASP A 232 -17.59 -6.07 -9.13
N ALA A 233 -16.29 -6.41 -9.10
CA ALA A 233 -15.46 -6.40 -10.29
C ALA A 233 -14.35 -7.47 -10.30
N SER A 234 -13.90 -7.79 -11.52
CA SER A 234 -12.65 -8.50 -11.77
C SER A 234 -11.67 -7.57 -12.48
N VAL A 235 -10.54 -7.30 -11.84
CA VAL A 235 -9.48 -6.42 -12.35
C VAL A 235 -8.31 -7.28 -12.82
N THR A 236 -7.96 -7.17 -14.09
CA THR A 236 -6.79 -7.84 -14.66
C THR A 236 -5.79 -6.79 -15.10
N ALA A 237 -4.57 -6.85 -14.57
CA ALA A 237 -3.61 -5.77 -14.71
C ALA A 237 -2.21 -6.25 -15.12
N ARG A 238 -1.53 -5.38 -15.86
CA ARG A 238 -0.10 -5.41 -16.17
C ARG A 238 0.44 -4.00 -15.93
N GLY A 239 0.98 -3.74 -14.76
CA GLY A 239 1.47 -2.42 -14.37
C GLY A 239 1.20 -2.11 -12.90
N ILE A 240 1.00 -0.82 -12.63
CA ILE A 240 0.80 -0.29 -11.29
C ILE A 240 -0.63 0.23 -11.19
N PHE A 241 -1.39 -0.24 -10.21
CA PHE A 241 -2.80 0.12 -10.05
C PHE A 241 -3.26 0.04 -8.59
N GLU A 242 -4.40 0.66 -8.32
CA GLU A 242 -5.07 0.68 -7.02
C GLU A 242 -6.48 0.10 -7.16
N THR A 243 -6.91 -0.65 -6.15
CA THR A 243 -8.31 -1.05 -5.94
C THR A 243 -8.78 -0.66 -4.55
N ARG A 244 -9.85 0.11 -4.49
CA ARG A 244 -10.50 0.57 -3.25
C ARG A 244 -11.90 0.01 -3.19
N VAL A 245 -12.18 -0.78 -2.15
CA VAL A 245 -13.48 -1.44 -1.94
C VAL A 245 -14.12 -0.91 -0.67
N GLN A 246 -15.19 -0.13 -0.82
CA GLN A 246 -15.92 0.50 0.29
C GLN A 246 -17.41 0.48 -0.01
N GLU A 247 -18.23 0.13 0.99
CA GLU A 247 -19.71 0.23 0.92
C GLU A 247 -20.40 -0.44 -0.29
N GLY A 248 -19.80 -1.49 -0.88
CA GLY A 248 -20.35 -2.15 -2.09
C GLY A 248 -20.00 -1.43 -3.40
N GLU A 249 -18.99 -0.57 -3.35
CA GLU A 249 -18.37 0.06 -4.50
C GLU A 249 -16.92 -0.39 -4.62
N THR A 250 -16.47 -0.55 -5.86
CA THR A 250 -15.08 -0.80 -6.23
C THR A 250 -14.60 0.34 -7.13
N GLU A 251 -13.67 1.16 -6.63
CA GLU A 251 -12.93 2.12 -7.45
C GLU A 251 -11.61 1.46 -7.91
N VAL A 252 -11.33 1.53 -9.20
CA VAL A 252 -10.07 1.03 -9.78
C VAL A 252 -9.33 2.19 -10.43
N ARG A 253 -8.05 2.35 -10.13
CA ARG A 253 -7.20 3.43 -10.65
C ARG A 253 -5.94 2.86 -11.26
N THR A 254 -5.60 3.29 -12.47
CA THR A 254 -4.36 2.85 -13.13
C THR A 254 -3.31 3.95 -12.97
N ALA A 255 -2.18 3.61 -12.38
CA ALA A 255 -1.06 4.53 -12.26
C ALA A 255 -0.07 4.35 -13.43
N ALA A 256 0.18 3.11 -13.84
CA ALA A 256 1.01 2.79 -14.99
C ALA A 256 0.58 1.45 -15.64
N GLY A 257 0.86 1.29 -16.93
CA GLY A 257 0.57 0.06 -17.67
C GLY A 257 -0.88 -0.08 -18.12
N HIS A 258 -1.37 -1.31 -18.22
CA HIS A 258 -2.68 -1.66 -18.78
C HIS A 258 -3.54 -2.38 -17.74
N VAL A 259 -4.75 -1.88 -17.53
CA VAL A 259 -5.72 -2.46 -16.59
C VAL A 259 -7.05 -2.66 -17.28
N GLU A 260 -7.52 -3.90 -17.32
CA GLU A 260 -8.86 -4.26 -17.75
C GLU A 260 -9.74 -4.50 -16.51
N VAL A 261 -10.87 -3.80 -16.44
CA VAL A 261 -11.89 -3.99 -15.41
C VAL A 261 -13.10 -4.65 -16.04
N ARG A 262 -13.57 -5.74 -15.43
CA ARG A 262 -14.81 -6.43 -15.81
C ARG A 262 -15.83 -6.34 -14.69
N ALA A 263 -17.03 -5.91 -15.03
CA ALA A 263 -18.16 -5.76 -14.12
C ALA A 263 -19.38 -6.43 -14.78
N GLY A 264 -19.75 -7.62 -14.30
CA GLY A 264 -20.71 -8.49 -14.99
C GLY A 264 -20.25 -8.80 -16.43
N GLU A 265 -21.08 -8.46 -17.42
CA GLU A 265 -20.74 -8.60 -18.84
C GLU A 265 -19.97 -7.39 -19.41
N ALA A 266 -19.94 -6.27 -18.69
CA ALA A 266 -19.30 -5.06 -19.14
C ALA A 266 -17.78 -5.12 -18.93
N ARG A 267 -17.04 -4.46 -19.83
CA ARG A 267 -15.57 -4.37 -19.79
C ARG A 267 -15.12 -2.94 -20.05
N ALA A 268 -14.15 -2.47 -19.29
CA ALA A 268 -13.51 -1.18 -19.47
C ALA A 268 -11.99 -1.34 -19.44
N MET A 269 -11.30 -0.67 -20.36
CA MET A 269 -9.87 -0.46 -20.26
C MET A 269 -9.64 0.85 -19.50
N VAL A 270 -8.80 0.82 -18.48
CA VAL A 270 -8.49 1.99 -17.63
C VAL A 270 -7.04 2.37 -17.90
N ALA A 271 -6.84 3.46 -18.65
CA ALA A 271 -5.51 3.91 -19.03
C ALA A 271 -4.76 4.55 -17.85
N PRO A 272 -3.43 4.69 -17.91
CA PRO A 272 -2.66 5.40 -16.90
C PRO A 272 -3.21 6.80 -16.60
N GLY A 273 -3.37 7.12 -15.32
CA GLY A 273 -3.98 8.35 -14.84
C GLY A 273 -5.51 8.32 -14.82
N GLU A 274 -6.18 7.26 -15.28
CA GLU A 274 -7.63 7.13 -15.26
C GLU A 274 -8.13 6.33 -14.04
N SER A 275 -9.39 6.58 -13.68
CA SER A 275 -10.13 5.85 -12.67
C SER A 275 -11.51 5.44 -13.16
N VAL A 276 -12.00 4.28 -12.71
CA VAL A 276 -13.36 3.78 -12.99
C VAL A 276 -14.03 3.35 -11.69
N LEU A 277 -15.33 3.65 -11.55
CA LEU A 277 -16.14 3.25 -10.41
C LEU A 277 -17.11 2.14 -10.82
N VAL A 278 -17.18 1.08 -10.02
CA VAL A 278 -18.07 -0.06 -10.20
C VAL A 278 -18.96 -0.23 -8.97
N THR A 279 -20.27 -0.39 -9.17
CA THR A 279 -21.22 -0.75 -8.11
C THR A 279 -22.21 -1.78 -8.66
N ASP A 280 -22.66 -2.72 -7.83
CA ASP A 280 -23.63 -3.75 -8.24
C ASP A 280 -23.25 -4.46 -9.55
N GLN A 281 -21.94 -4.71 -9.74
CA GLN A 281 -21.38 -5.28 -10.97
C GLN A 281 -21.67 -4.49 -12.25
N ARG A 282 -21.83 -3.16 -12.14
CA ARG A 282 -22.04 -2.23 -13.25
C ARG A 282 -21.00 -1.13 -13.22
N LEU A 283 -20.50 -0.76 -14.39
CA LEU A 283 -19.67 0.43 -14.57
C LEU A 283 -20.54 1.67 -14.37
N VAL A 284 -20.27 2.43 -13.31
CA VAL A 284 -21.01 3.66 -12.95
C VAL A 284 -20.43 4.86 -13.67
N GLU A 285 -19.11 5.00 -13.61
CA GLU A 285 -18.37 6.09 -14.24
C GLU A 285 -17.49 5.55 -15.35
N HIS A 286 -17.31 6.34 -16.40
CA HIS A 286 -16.34 6.01 -17.43
C HIS A 286 -14.94 6.41 -16.95
N PRO A 287 -13.88 5.72 -17.43
CA PRO A 287 -12.51 6.11 -17.16
C PRO A 287 -12.31 7.62 -17.37
N ALA A 288 -11.90 8.32 -16.31
CA ALA A 288 -11.67 9.76 -16.32
C ALA A 288 -10.26 10.08 -15.85
N ALA A 289 -9.56 10.92 -16.61
CA ALA A 289 -8.21 11.33 -16.29
C ALA A 289 -8.17 12.17 -15.00
N ARG A 290 -7.32 11.79 -14.05
CA ARG A 290 -6.95 12.59 -12.88
C ARG A 290 -5.59 13.22 -13.09
N ARG A 291 -5.51 14.53 -12.86
CA ARG A 291 -4.22 15.22 -12.79
C ARG A 291 -3.49 14.78 -11.52
N PRO A 292 -2.15 14.69 -11.55
CA PRO A 292 -1.39 14.54 -10.33
C PRO A 292 -1.64 15.74 -9.41
N LEU A 293 -1.67 15.47 -8.10
CA LEU A 293 -1.63 16.48 -7.05
C LEU A 293 -0.35 17.30 -7.16
N ALA A 294 0.78 16.61 -7.35
CA ALA A 294 2.07 17.23 -7.56
C ALA A 294 2.95 16.38 -8.49
N GLU A 295 3.84 17.04 -9.22
CA GLU A 295 4.92 16.43 -9.99
C GLU A 295 6.26 16.88 -9.41
N LEU A 296 7.12 15.93 -9.07
CA LEU A 296 8.48 16.19 -8.61
C LEU A 296 9.46 15.75 -9.71
N LEU A 297 10.17 16.70 -10.32
CA LEU A 297 11.13 16.44 -11.38
C LEU A 297 12.55 16.68 -10.88
N VAL A 298 13.32 15.61 -10.76
CA VAL A 298 14.70 15.63 -10.29
C VAL A 298 15.64 15.51 -11.49
N ASN A 299 16.40 16.57 -11.73
CA ASN A 299 17.38 16.67 -12.80
C ASN A 299 18.79 16.60 -12.23
N GLY A 300 19.70 15.97 -12.98
CA GLY A 300 21.11 15.84 -12.62
C GLY A 300 21.46 14.44 -12.08
N PRO A 301 22.65 14.28 -11.48
CA PRO A 301 23.18 12.99 -11.06
C PRO A 301 22.60 12.54 -9.70
N PHE A 302 21.27 12.61 -9.56
CA PHE A 302 20.55 12.27 -8.34
C PHE A 302 19.51 11.19 -8.59
N VAL A 303 19.37 10.28 -7.63
CA VAL A 303 18.20 9.42 -7.49
C VAL A 303 17.38 9.91 -6.31
N ALA A 304 16.07 9.79 -6.43
CA ALA A 304 15.10 10.32 -5.50
C ALA A 304 14.17 9.21 -4.98
N SER A 305 13.86 9.28 -3.70
CA SER A 305 12.86 8.46 -3.03
C SER A 305 11.94 9.33 -2.20
N LEU A 306 10.63 9.27 -2.46
CA LEU A 306 9.65 9.85 -1.56
C LEU A 306 9.34 8.84 -0.46
N LEU A 307 9.47 9.27 0.80
CA LEU A 307 9.24 8.48 2.01
C LEU A 307 8.00 9.01 2.74
N GLY A 308 7.07 8.12 3.05
CA GLY A 308 5.88 8.41 3.84
C GLY A 308 6.13 8.40 5.34
N PRO A 309 5.15 8.89 6.13
CA PRO A 309 5.25 8.92 7.59
C PRO A 309 5.31 7.51 8.21
N ASP A 310 4.80 6.50 7.52
CA ASP A 310 4.82 5.08 7.89
C ASP A 310 6.13 4.36 7.47
N GLY A 311 7.05 5.08 6.82
CA GLY A 311 8.32 4.53 6.32
C GLY A 311 8.18 3.76 5.00
N ALA A 312 6.99 3.67 4.41
CA ALA A 312 6.82 3.19 3.05
C ALA A 312 7.42 4.22 2.07
N ALA A 313 7.98 3.74 0.95
CA ALA A 313 8.66 4.61 0.02
C ALA A 313 8.33 4.30 -1.45
N THR A 314 8.36 5.31 -2.31
CA THR A 314 8.35 5.15 -3.77
C THR A 314 9.51 5.94 -4.37
N GLY A 315 10.29 5.33 -5.24
CA GLY A 315 11.47 5.97 -5.80
C GLY A 315 12.45 5.02 -6.47
N ALA A 316 13.68 5.50 -6.58
CA ALA A 316 14.79 4.77 -7.17
C ALA A 316 15.96 4.68 -6.19
N ARG A 317 16.64 3.53 -6.21
CA ARG A 317 17.90 3.30 -5.50
C ARG A 317 19.08 3.68 -6.40
N LEU A 318 20.26 3.82 -5.78
CA LEU A 318 21.52 4.11 -6.50
C LEU A 318 21.92 2.99 -7.48
N ASP A 319 21.47 1.76 -7.24
CA ASP A 319 21.64 0.63 -8.16
C ASP A 319 20.63 0.62 -9.32
N GLY A 320 19.81 1.68 -9.43
CA GLY A 320 18.80 1.86 -10.47
C GLY A 320 17.53 1.04 -10.26
N VAL A 321 17.37 0.42 -9.09
CA VAL A 321 16.15 -0.34 -8.80
C VAL A 321 15.01 0.59 -8.42
N LEU A 322 13.90 0.47 -9.14
CA LEU A 322 12.63 1.13 -8.83
C LEU A 322 11.82 0.34 -7.81
N PHE A 323 11.07 1.06 -6.99
CA PHE A 323 10.14 0.49 -6.02
C PHE A 323 8.94 1.43 -5.82
N HIS A 324 7.75 0.85 -5.63
CA HIS A 324 6.47 1.56 -5.61
C HIS A 324 5.62 1.17 -4.39
N GLN A 325 6.06 1.53 -3.18
CA GLN A 325 5.40 1.11 -1.93
C GLN A 325 4.47 2.17 -1.35
N LEU A 326 4.56 3.43 -1.80
CA LEU A 326 3.61 4.48 -1.45
C LEU A 326 2.44 4.47 -2.44
N PRO A 327 1.21 4.17 -1.98
CA PRO A 327 0.02 4.28 -2.81
C PRO A 327 -0.15 5.67 -3.38
N GLY A 328 -0.56 5.75 -4.65
CA GLY A 328 -0.80 7.01 -5.34
C GLY A 328 0.46 7.74 -5.83
N VAL A 329 1.65 7.16 -5.65
CA VAL A 329 2.92 7.73 -6.13
C VAL A 329 3.54 6.79 -7.16
N THR A 330 3.96 7.33 -8.30
CA THR A 330 4.77 6.60 -9.29
C THR A 330 6.13 7.27 -9.47
N THR A 331 7.08 6.56 -10.07
CA THR A 331 8.40 7.12 -10.38
C THR A 331 8.93 6.58 -11.71
N SER A 332 9.66 7.41 -12.45
CA SER A 332 10.39 7.01 -13.66
C SER A 332 11.81 6.51 -13.33
N ASP A 333 12.44 5.82 -14.29
CA ASP A 333 13.84 5.43 -14.17
C ASP A 333 14.78 6.65 -14.29
N PRO A 334 15.62 6.95 -13.29
CA PRO A 334 16.60 8.04 -13.38
C PRO A 334 17.66 7.82 -14.47
N GLY A 335 17.80 6.60 -15.00
CA GLY A 335 18.69 6.28 -16.12
C GLY A 335 18.17 6.71 -17.49
N ASP A 336 16.86 6.98 -17.62
CA ASP A 336 16.22 7.38 -18.89
C ASP A 336 16.10 8.90 -19.06
N GLY A 337 16.56 9.67 -18.07
CA GLY A 337 16.49 11.13 -18.05
C GLY A 337 16.20 11.66 -16.65
N PRO A 338 15.63 12.89 -16.54
CA PRO A 338 15.17 13.41 -15.26
C PRO A 338 14.22 12.44 -14.58
N GLN A 339 14.45 12.16 -13.30
CA GLN A 339 13.56 11.30 -12.54
C GLN A 339 12.31 12.08 -12.19
N ARG A 340 11.16 11.60 -12.66
CA ARG A 340 9.84 12.13 -12.33
C ARG A 340 9.22 11.30 -11.22
N LEU A 341 8.60 11.95 -10.23
CA LEU A 341 7.69 11.33 -9.28
C LEU A 341 6.32 11.99 -9.43
N ASP A 342 5.35 11.24 -9.94
CA ASP A 342 3.97 11.70 -10.09
C ASP A 342 3.19 11.32 -8.84
N VAL A 343 2.74 12.34 -8.09
CA VAL A 343 1.98 12.20 -6.84
C VAL A 343 0.51 12.45 -7.16
N HIS A 344 -0.32 11.42 -7.16
CA HIS A 344 -1.76 11.54 -7.42
C HIS A 344 -2.59 11.67 -6.16
N GLU A 345 -2.22 10.95 -5.11
CA GLU A 345 -2.93 10.94 -3.83
C GLU A 345 -1.94 10.57 -2.74
N LEU A 346 -2.01 11.28 -1.61
CA LEU A 346 -1.25 10.99 -0.41
C LEU A 346 -2.13 11.25 0.81
N PRO A 347 -2.12 10.35 1.81
CA PRO A 347 -2.68 10.67 3.12
C PRO A 347 -2.03 11.93 3.71
N PRO A 348 -2.77 12.76 4.46
CA PRO A 348 -2.19 13.88 5.15
C PRO A 348 -1.08 13.44 6.11
N GLY A 349 0.02 14.17 6.14
CA GLY A 349 1.19 13.80 6.91
C GLY A 349 2.48 14.45 6.43
N ALA A 350 3.57 14.19 7.15
CA ALA A 350 4.90 14.64 6.79
C ALA A 350 5.58 13.60 5.89
N TYR A 351 6.13 14.07 4.77
CA TYR A 351 6.85 13.25 3.79
C TYR A 351 8.28 13.77 3.64
N SER A 352 9.20 12.85 3.34
CA SER A 352 10.61 13.19 3.09
C SER A 352 11.02 12.71 1.71
N LEU A 353 11.47 13.62 0.84
CA LEU A 353 12.13 13.26 -0.41
C LEU A 353 13.63 13.14 -0.15
N LEU A 354 14.13 11.92 -0.24
CA LEU A 354 15.54 11.58 -0.12
C LEU A 354 16.18 11.70 -1.49
N LEU A 355 17.11 12.63 -1.65
CA LEU A 355 17.92 12.80 -2.85
C LEU A 355 19.31 12.22 -2.57
N ARG A 356 19.76 11.27 -3.38
CA ARG A 356 21.06 10.61 -3.25
C ARG A 356 21.84 10.80 -4.53
N ARG A 357 23.07 11.29 -4.42
CA ARG A 357 23.91 11.58 -5.58
C ARG A 357 24.64 10.33 -6.05
N PHE A 358 24.70 10.09 -7.36
CA PHE A 358 25.43 8.96 -7.96
C PHE A 358 26.55 9.39 -8.92
N GLY A 359 26.72 10.69 -9.18
CA GLY A 359 27.73 11.21 -10.10
C GLY A 359 28.12 12.66 -9.83
N GLU A 360 29.10 13.16 -10.57
CA GLU A 360 29.56 14.54 -10.43
C GLU A 360 28.61 15.57 -11.09
N GLY A 361 28.66 16.83 -10.64
CA GLY A 361 27.72 17.88 -11.02
C GLY A 361 26.64 18.18 -9.97
N GLY A 362 25.99 19.34 -10.12
CA GLY A 362 24.77 19.69 -9.38
C GLY A 362 23.52 19.28 -10.14
N GLY A 363 22.36 19.67 -9.64
CA GLY A 363 21.07 19.32 -10.22
C GLY A 363 19.98 20.33 -9.92
N THR A 364 18.75 20.02 -10.28
CA THR A 364 17.58 20.79 -9.89
C THR A 364 16.44 19.86 -9.47
N LEU A 365 15.68 20.25 -8.45
CA LEU A 365 14.40 19.67 -8.11
C LEU A 365 13.33 20.68 -8.48
N ALA A 366 12.53 20.38 -9.51
CA ALA A 366 11.32 21.16 -9.81
C ALA A 366 10.11 20.50 -9.15
N ILE A 367 9.26 21.29 -8.52
CA ILE A 367 8.05 20.87 -7.83
C ILE A 367 6.89 21.63 -8.48
N ALA A 368 6.01 20.92 -9.18
CA ALA A 368 4.78 21.50 -9.72
C ALA A 368 3.60 21.01 -8.88
N SER A 369 2.96 21.90 -8.11
CA SER A 369 1.86 21.57 -7.19
C SER A 369 0.80 22.66 -7.23
N GLY A 370 -0.46 22.31 -7.49
CA GLY A 370 -1.58 23.26 -7.45
C GLY A 370 -1.45 24.48 -8.38
N GLY A 371 -0.66 24.40 -9.45
CA GLY A 371 -0.37 25.49 -10.38
C GLY A 371 0.75 26.44 -9.96
N ALA A 372 1.43 26.15 -8.84
CA ALA A 372 2.69 26.77 -8.47
C ALA A 372 3.85 25.87 -8.89
N ASP A 373 4.83 26.45 -9.58
CA ASP A 373 6.07 25.79 -9.94
C ASP A 373 7.20 26.36 -9.07
N GLU A 374 7.81 25.52 -8.25
CA GLU A 374 8.98 25.85 -7.47
C GLU A 374 10.19 25.10 -8.02
N THR A 375 11.38 25.72 -8.02
CA THR A 375 12.62 25.06 -8.44
C THR A 375 13.70 25.27 -7.41
N LEU A 376 14.20 24.17 -6.86
CA LEU A 376 15.31 24.13 -5.92
C LEU A 376 16.59 23.73 -6.66
N SER A 377 17.66 24.51 -6.49
CA SER A 377 19.00 24.13 -6.98
C SER A 377 19.63 23.11 -6.04
N LEU A 378 20.08 21.98 -6.59
CA LEU A 378 20.76 20.92 -5.87
C LEU A 378 22.28 21.12 -6.01
N GLY A 379 22.96 21.25 -4.87
CA GLY A 379 24.41 21.42 -4.81
C GLY A 379 25.18 20.14 -5.12
N SER A 380 26.47 20.10 -4.79
CA SER A 380 27.32 18.91 -4.92
C SER A 380 27.32 18.00 -3.69
N GLU A 381 26.29 18.11 -2.83
CA GLU A 381 26.18 17.34 -1.60
C GLU A 381 25.85 15.87 -1.93
N GLU A 382 26.35 14.92 -1.11
CA GLU A 382 26.15 13.48 -1.36
C GLU A 382 24.69 13.04 -1.13
N GLY A 383 23.98 13.74 -0.25
CA GLY A 383 22.56 13.52 0.00
C GLY A 383 21.85 14.79 0.49
N LEU A 384 20.57 14.89 0.18
CA LEU A 384 19.70 15.99 0.60
C LEU A 384 18.32 15.43 0.99
N VAL A 385 17.73 15.94 2.06
CA VAL A 385 16.37 15.59 2.47
C VAL A 385 15.46 16.81 2.31
N VAL A 386 14.41 16.67 1.52
CA VAL A 386 13.41 17.73 1.34
C VAL A 386 12.13 17.29 2.04
N GLN A 387 11.66 18.07 3.01
CA GLN A 387 10.47 17.77 3.78
C GLN A 387 9.24 18.46 3.20
N PHE A 388 8.18 17.69 3.01
CA PHE A 388 6.89 18.14 2.56
C PHE A 388 5.84 17.87 3.63
N LEU A 389 4.83 18.73 3.69
CA LEU A 389 3.62 18.49 4.45
C LEU A 389 2.48 18.34 3.46
N VAL A 390 1.76 17.22 3.56
CA VAL A 390 0.50 17.03 2.86
C VAL A 390 -0.62 17.46 3.79
N GLU A 391 -1.34 18.53 3.44
CA GLU A 391 -2.54 18.96 4.14
C GLU A 391 -3.79 18.60 3.34
N GLY A 392 -4.88 18.23 4.01
CA GLY A 392 -6.13 17.82 3.37
C GLY A 392 -6.13 16.36 2.89
N ALA A 393 -7.21 15.97 2.20
CA ALA A 393 -7.40 14.62 1.67
C ALA A 393 -8.07 14.66 0.29
N GLY A 394 -7.87 13.60 -0.50
CA GLY A 394 -8.43 13.45 -1.84
C GLY A 394 -8.07 14.63 -2.76
N THR A 395 -9.07 15.17 -3.45
CA THR A 395 -8.89 16.29 -4.40
C THR A 395 -8.58 17.62 -3.74
N SER A 396 -8.70 17.73 -2.41
CA SER A 396 -8.37 18.94 -1.65
C SER A 396 -6.95 18.92 -1.08
N ALA A 397 -6.24 17.80 -1.24
CA ALA A 397 -4.88 17.66 -0.76
C ALA A 397 -3.98 18.76 -1.38
N ARG A 398 -3.00 19.21 -0.61
CA ARG A 398 -1.95 20.13 -1.06
C ARG A 398 -0.61 19.63 -0.56
N LEU A 399 0.40 19.68 -1.44
CA LEU A 399 1.77 19.38 -1.09
C LEU A 399 2.51 20.70 -0.89
N ASP A 400 2.81 21.02 0.37
CA ASP A 400 3.53 22.24 0.75
C ASP A 400 4.98 21.90 1.09
N LEU A 401 5.92 22.62 0.49
CA LEU A 401 7.33 22.52 0.83
C LEU A 401 7.56 23.17 2.21
N VAL A 402 7.96 22.35 3.19
CA VAL A 402 8.17 22.84 4.57
C VAL A 402 9.61 23.30 4.74
N ARG A 403 10.57 22.44 4.38
CA ARG A 403 11.98 22.67 4.71
C ARG A 403 12.91 21.81 3.87
N VAL A 404 14.06 22.38 3.55
CA VAL A 404 15.22 21.63 3.05
C VAL A 404 16.14 21.33 4.24
N VAL A 405 16.35 20.04 4.54
CA VAL A 405 17.13 19.54 5.66
C VAL A 405 18.35 18.77 5.12
N ARG A 406 19.53 19.01 5.70
CA ARG A 406 20.77 18.29 5.33
C ARG A 406 21.03 17.07 6.20
N ASP A 407 20.18 16.85 7.20
CA ASP A 407 20.26 15.73 8.12
C ASP A 407 19.53 14.50 7.56
N GLU A 408 19.90 13.33 8.08
CA GLU A 408 19.25 12.05 7.80
C GLU A 408 17.74 12.12 8.11
N PRO A 409 16.86 11.46 7.33
CA PRO A 409 15.43 11.50 7.61
C PRO A 409 15.11 10.95 9.01
N ALA A 410 14.09 11.52 9.64
CA ALA A 410 13.63 11.09 10.96
C ALA A 410 13.13 9.63 10.97
N THR A 411 12.62 9.16 9.83
CA THR A 411 12.19 7.78 9.62
C THR A 411 13.13 7.11 8.62
N PRO A 412 13.69 5.92 8.91
CA PRO A 412 14.54 5.22 7.96
C PRO A 412 13.71 4.69 6.77
N GLU A 413 14.32 4.69 5.59
CA GLU A 413 13.75 4.12 4.37
C GLU A 413 13.60 2.59 4.53
N ARG A 414 12.37 2.07 4.65
CA ARG A 414 12.12 0.63 4.76
C ARG A 414 11.82 0.02 3.38
N ILE A 415 12.85 -0.11 2.54
CA ILE A 415 12.70 -0.71 1.22
C ILE A 415 12.64 -2.23 1.34
N VAL A 416 11.46 -2.80 1.13
CA VAL A 416 11.31 -4.24 0.92
C VAL A 416 11.89 -4.65 -0.43
N GLN A 417 12.87 -5.56 -0.40
CA GLN A 417 13.52 -6.05 -1.61
C GLN A 417 12.76 -7.24 -2.20
N SER A 418 12.10 -7.03 -3.33
CA SER A 418 11.53 -8.14 -4.10
C SER A 418 12.63 -8.92 -4.85
N PRO A 419 12.38 -10.17 -5.28
CA PRO A 419 13.28 -10.86 -6.20
C PRO A 419 13.62 -10.03 -7.46
N ARG A 420 12.66 -9.24 -7.98
CA ARG A 420 12.90 -8.29 -9.09
C ARG A 420 13.90 -7.21 -8.69
N THR A 421 13.73 -6.62 -7.50
CA THR A 421 14.67 -5.64 -6.94
C THR A 421 16.09 -6.21 -6.91
N ARG A 422 16.25 -7.49 -6.57
CA ARG A 422 17.57 -8.15 -6.57
C ARG A 422 18.09 -8.48 -7.97
N ALA A 423 17.22 -8.86 -8.91
CA ALA A 423 17.62 -9.24 -10.26
C ALA A 423 18.00 -8.06 -11.16
N ALA A 424 17.38 -6.89 -10.99
CA ALA A 424 17.67 -5.69 -11.80
C ALA A 424 19.07 -5.10 -11.57
N VAL A 425 19.69 -5.39 -10.41
CA VAL A 425 21.05 -4.96 -10.08
C VAL A 425 22.09 -5.62 -11.01
N SER A 426 21.90 -6.90 -11.35
CA SER A 426 22.94 -7.71 -12.01
C SER A 426 23.24 -7.31 -13.46
N PRO A 427 22.28 -6.92 -14.32
CA PRO A 427 22.56 -6.42 -15.68
C PRO A 427 23.23 -5.04 -15.71
N ARG A 428 22.85 -4.13 -14.81
CA ARG A 428 23.41 -2.77 -14.77
C ARG A 428 24.83 -2.75 -14.24
N GLU A 429 25.13 -3.51 -13.18
CA GLU A 429 26.51 -3.67 -12.70
C GLU A 429 27.42 -4.19 -13.81
N ARG A 430 26.96 -5.19 -14.59
CA ARG A 430 27.71 -5.69 -15.75
C ARG A 430 27.93 -4.62 -16.82
N ARG A 431 26.96 -3.75 -17.09
CA ARG A 431 27.10 -2.67 -18.08
C ARG A 431 28.05 -1.58 -17.60
N ALA A 432 27.94 -1.18 -16.33
CA ALA A 432 28.85 -0.22 -15.71
C ALA A 432 30.29 -0.74 -15.64
N GLU A 433 30.51 -2.02 -15.35
CA GLU A 433 31.83 -2.66 -15.42
C GLU A 433 32.37 -2.74 -16.87
N GLN A 434 31.49 -2.97 -17.84
CA GLN A 434 31.87 -3.02 -19.26
C GLN A 434 32.26 -1.65 -19.82
N ASP A 435 31.56 -0.59 -19.38
CA ASP A 435 31.86 0.80 -19.75
C ASP A 435 33.11 1.32 -19.01
N ALA A 436 33.30 0.95 -17.74
CA ALA A 436 34.52 1.27 -16.98
C ALA A 436 35.77 0.51 -17.49
N GLY A 437 35.56 -0.62 -18.17
CA GLY A 437 36.63 -1.48 -18.69
C GLY A 437 37.17 -1.12 -20.07
N THR A 438 36.65 -0.07 -20.73
CA THR A 438 37.14 0.37 -22.05
C THR A 438 38.21 1.46 -21.88
N PRO A 439 39.52 1.14 -21.92
CA PRO A 439 40.55 2.17 -21.90
C PRO A 439 40.40 3.07 -23.13
N ALA A 440 40.40 4.38 -22.91
CA ALA A 440 40.36 5.39 -23.96
C ALA A 440 41.52 5.16 -24.94
N GLY A 441 41.20 4.49 -26.06
CA GLY A 441 42.12 4.28 -27.16
C GLY A 441 42.54 5.65 -27.70
N THR A 442 43.84 5.94 -27.59
CA THR A 442 44.46 7.16 -28.10
C THR A 442 44.32 7.19 -29.62
N LEU A 443 43.27 7.86 -30.13
CA LEU A 443 43.15 8.17 -31.55
C LEU A 443 44.03 9.38 -31.88
N SER A 444 45.29 9.10 -32.23
CA SER A 444 46.10 9.98 -33.07
C SER A 444 45.81 9.66 -34.53
N GLY A 445 45.40 10.66 -35.33
CA GLY A 445 45.43 10.51 -36.79
C GLY A 445 44.45 11.38 -37.57
N THR A 446 44.89 12.60 -37.87
CA THR A 446 44.84 13.28 -39.20
C THR A 446 43.58 13.20 -40.08
N GLY A 447 43.05 14.37 -40.44
CA GLY A 447 42.32 14.53 -41.70
C GLY A 447 41.31 15.68 -41.73
N VAL A 448 41.79 16.91 -41.95
CA VAL A 448 40.94 18.03 -42.41
C VAL A 448 40.68 17.83 -43.92
N PRO A 449 39.42 18.02 -44.37
CA PRO A 449 39.24 18.84 -45.55
C PRO A 449 38.19 19.92 -45.33
N SER A 450 38.61 21.15 -45.64
CA SER A 450 37.76 22.32 -45.81
C SER A 450 36.80 22.10 -46.98
N GLY A 451 35.50 22.31 -46.74
CA GLY A 451 34.47 22.38 -47.77
C GLY A 451 33.54 23.55 -47.49
N THR A 452 33.74 24.63 -48.24
CA THR A 452 32.98 25.88 -48.19
C THR A 452 31.81 25.82 -49.19
N ALA A 453 30.58 25.91 -48.70
CA ALA A 453 29.38 26.38 -49.41
C ALA A 453 28.33 26.64 -48.31
N GLY A 454 27.76 27.83 -48.10
CA GLY A 454 27.21 28.76 -49.08
C GLY A 454 25.68 28.67 -48.97
N GLY A 455 25.10 29.27 -47.93
CA GLY A 455 23.65 29.28 -47.70
C GLY A 455 23.21 30.58 -47.03
N GLY A 456 22.71 31.52 -47.84
CA GLY A 456 21.97 32.69 -47.39
C GLY A 456 20.48 32.36 -47.18
N PRO A 457 19.75 33.11 -46.33
CA PRO A 457 18.38 32.81 -45.96
C PRO A 457 17.37 33.40 -46.95
N PRO A 458 16.24 32.74 -47.24
CA PRO A 458 15.11 33.40 -47.89
C PRO A 458 14.17 34.04 -46.86
N THR A 459 13.85 35.31 -47.09
CA THR A 459 12.71 36.05 -46.52
C THR A 459 11.38 35.58 -47.12
N PRO A 460 10.23 35.88 -46.46
CA PRO A 460 8.93 35.31 -46.78
C PRO A 460 8.09 36.24 -47.68
N GLU A 461 7.51 35.71 -48.75
CA GLU A 461 6.37 36.33 -49.42
C GLU A 461 5.52 35.28 -50.16
N GLU A 462 4.25 35.25 -49.78
CA GLU A 462 3.08 35.22 -50.67
C GLU A 462 2.92 34.03 -51.64
N LEU A 463 2.01 33.10 -51.30
CA LEU A 463 1.19 32.45 -52.32
C LEU A 463 -0.16 32.00 -51.74
N GLU A 464 -1.20 32.75 -52.12
CA GLU A 464 -2.59 32.33 -52.11
C GLU A 464 -2.88 31.20 -53.13
N ALA A 465 -4.04 30.57 -52.91
CA ALA A 465 -4.91 29.88 -53.87
C ALA A 465 -4.89 28.35 -53.92
N GLY A 466 -6.06 27.77 -53.61
CA GLY A 466 -6.53 26.53 -54.27
C GLY A 466 -7.14 25.46 -53.37
N LEU A 467 -8.35 25.68 -52.82
CA LEU A 467 -9.20 24.60 -52.28
C LEU A 467 -10.39 24.34 -53.24
N PRO A 468 -10.65 23.08 -53.64
CA PRO A 468 -11.86 22.75 -54.37
C PRO A 468 -13.06 22.51 -53.43
N THR A 469 -14.16 23.15 -53.80
CA THR A 469 -15.52 23.02 -53.27
C THR A 469 -16.14 21.66 -53.63
N GLY A 470 -16.66 20.96 -52.63
CA GLY A 470 -17.48 19.75 -52.77
C GLY A 470 -18.81 19.94 -52.04
N THR A 471 -19.87 20.18 -52.80
CA THR A 471 -21.24 20.45 -52.36
C THR A 471 -22.07 19.17 -52.31
N ALA A 472 -22.64 18.83 -51.16
CA ALA A 472 -23.79 17.93 -51.00
C ALA A 472 -24.48 18.37 -49.69
N GLY A 473 -25.75 18.76 -49.62
CA GLY A 473 -26.92 18.23 -50.29
C GLY A 473 -27.87 17.70 -49.21
N LEU A 474 -28.44 18.60 -48.41
CA LEU A 474 -29.45 18.31 -47.38
C LEU A 474 -30.80 17.95 -48.03
N PRO A 475 -31.51 16.93 -47.52
CA PRO A 475 -32.96 16.89 -47.60
C PRO A 475 -33.60 17.10 -46.22
N THR A 476 -34.43 18.13 -46.16
CA THR A 476 -35.44 18.41 -45.13
C THR A 476 -36.53 17.34 -45.19
N GLY A 477 -36.74 16.61 -44.10
CA GLY A 477 -37.81 15.62 -43.95
C GLY A 477 -38.61 15.89 -42.69
N ALA A 478 -39.89 16.19 -42.88
CA ALA A 478 -40.86 16.63 -41.87
C ALA A 478 -41.17 15.57 -40.79
N ALA A 479 -41.35 16.04 -39.56
CA ALA A 479 -41.83 15.26 -38.43
C ALA A 479 -43.31 14.87 -38.62
N GLY A 480 -43.55 13.57 -38.78
CA GLY A 480 -44.87 12.95 -38.69
C GLY A 480 -45.04 12.25 -37.35
N THR A 481 -46.08 12.62 -36.62
CA THR A 481 -46.55 11.96 -35.38
C THR A 481 -47.11 10.58 -35.68
N PRO A 482 -46.73 9.51 -34.95
CA PRO A 482 -47.50 8.27 -34.93
C PRO A 482 -48.26 8.12 -33.61
N THR A 483 -49.57 7.99 -33.77
CA THR A 483 -50.52 7.42 -32.80
C THR A 483 -50.43 5.89 -32.89
N GLY A 484 -50.34 5.18 -31.76
CA GLY A 484 -50.40 3.72 -31.70
C GLY A 484 -50.45 3.24 -30.24
N THR A 485 -51.64 3.08 -29.66
CA THR A 485 -52.39 1.81 -29.47
C THR A 485 -51.75 0.86 -28.46
N ALA A 486 -52.41 0.72 -27.31
CA ALA A 486 -52.04 -0.12 -26.18
C ALA A 486 -52.15 -1.63 -26.50
N PRO A 487 -51.28 -2.48 -25.91
CA PRO A 487 -51.47 -3.94 -25.94
C PRO A 487 -52.32 -4.43 -24.74
N PRO A 488 -53.03 -5.56 -24.89
CA PRO A 488 -53.97 -6.06 -23.90
C PRO A 488 -53.30 -6.76 -22.71
N THR A 489 -53.94 -6.57 -21.56
CA THR A 489 -53.75 -7.24 -20.28
C THR A 489 -53.84 -8.77 -20.41
N ALA A 490 -52.80 -9.48 -19.96
CA ALA A 490 -52.83 -10.92 -19.73
C ALA A 490 -52.77 -11.18 -18.21
N THR A 491 -53.88 -11.70 -17.68
CA THR A 491 -54.04 -12.14 -16.29
C THR A 491 -53.35 -13.49 -16.08
N ALA A 492 -52.38 -13.54 -15.16
CA ALA A 492 -51.78 -14.78 -14.68
C ALA A 492 -52.46 -15.22 -13.35
N PRO A 493 -52.62 -16.53 -13.10
CA PRO A 493 -53.36 -17.05 -11.95
C PRO A 493 -52.58 -16.93 -10.64
N ALA A 494 -53.32 -16.69 -9.56
CA ALA A 494 -52.84 -16.60 -8.18
C ALA A 494 -52.27 -17.94 -7.70
N ILE A 495 -51.05 -17.90 -7.16
CA ILE A 495 -50.48 -18.98 -6.35
C ILE A 495 -50.68 -18.59 -4.89
N GLU A 496 -51.48 -19.41 -4.19
CA GLU A 496 -51.77 -19.31 -2.77
C GLU A 496 -50.57 -19.89 -1.98
N VAL A 497 -49.90 -19.05 -1.18
CA VAL A 497 -48.81 -19.46 -0.28
C VAL A 497 -49.34 -19.48 1.16
N PRO A 498 -49.20 -20.58 1.92
CA PRO A 498 -49.69 -20.66 3.28
C PRO A 498 -48.85 -19.81 4.26
N PRO A 499 -49.44 -19.35 5.38
CA PRO A 499 -48.76 -18.49 6.33
C PRO A 499 -47.71 -19.26 7.14
N VAL A 500 -46.47 -18.77 7.12
CA VAL A 500 -45.39 -19.21 8.01
C VAL A 500 -45.43 -18.36 9.27
N THR A 501 -45.72 -19.00 10.40
CA THR A 501 -45.66 -18.42 11.74
C THR A 501 -44.18 -18.19 12.13
N ALA A 502 -43.71 -16.95 12.08
CA ALA A 502 -42.39 -16.57 12.56
C ALA A 502 -42.46 -16.17 14.04
N THR A 503 -41.84 -16.98 14.90
CA THR A 503 -41.61 -16.67 16.31
C THR A 503 -40.54 -15.58 16.41
N ALA A 504 -40.93 -14.38 16.86
CA ALA A 504 -40.02 -13.28 17.10
C ALA A 504 -39.04 -13.62 18.23
N THR A 505 -37.75 -13.72 17.89
CA THR A 505 -36.67 -13.75 18.88
C THR A 505 -36.15 -12.32 19.02
N ILE A 506 -36.16 -11.80 20.24
CA ILE A 506 -35.75 -10.44 20.59
C ILE A 506 -34.26 -10.26 20.23
N PRO A 507 -33.88 -9.22 19.44
CA PRO A 507 -32.48 -8.95 19.17
C PRO A 507 -31.82 -8.37 20.44
N THR A 508 -30.77 -9.05 20.90
CA THR A 508 -29.86 -8.53 21.91
C THR A 508 -29.14 -7.31 21.36
N THR A 509 -29.21 -6.20 22.09
CA THR A 509 -28.52 -4.94 21.83
C THR A 509 -27.02 -5.16 21.62
N PRO A 510 -26.40 -4.61 20.54
CA PRO A 510 -24.96 -4.67 20.38
C PRO A 510 -24.29 -3.88 21.50
N THR A 511 -23.43 -4.54 22.26
CA THR A 511 -22.63 -3.92 23.31
C THR A 511 -21.53 -3.11 22.65
N THR A 512 -21.58 -1.79 22.78
CA THR A 512 -20.53 -0.88 22.30
C THR A 512 -19.19 -1.29 22.90
N PRO A 513 -18.11 -1.46 22.11
CA PRO A 513 -16.80 -1.77 22.66
C PRO A 513 -16.36 -0.62 23.57
N VAL A 514 -16.09 -0.95 24.83
CA VAL A 514 -15.54 -0.01 25.82
C VAL A 514 -14.14 0.37 25.33
N ALA A 515 -13.96 1.63 24.94
CA ALA A 515 -12.66 2.17 24.58
C ALA A 515 -11.68 1.92 25.73
N THR A 516 -10.58 1.23 25.44
CA THR A 516 -9.53 1.00 26.43
C THR A 516 -8.92 2.36 26.76
N PRO A 517 -8.90 2.81 28.03
CA PRO A 517 -8.41 4.13 28.36
C PRO A 517 -6.94 4.23 27.97
N THR A 518 -6.59 5.27 27.21
CA THR A 518 -5.21 5.61 26.90
C THR A 518 -4.41 5.69 28.21
N PRO A 519 -3.25 5.01 28.31
CA PRO A 519 -2.46 5.00 29.55
C PRO A 519 -2.14 6.45 29.96
N GLN A 520 -2.60 6.84 31.14
CA GLN A 520 -2.28 8.14 31.71
C GLN A 520 -0.77 8.21 32.00
N PRO A 521 -0.10 9.34 31.69
CA PRO A 521 1.31 9.48 32.00
C PRO A 521 1.54 9.36 33.51
N THR A 522 2.65 8.72 33.90
CA THR A 522 3.01 8.60 35.32
C THR A 522 3.31 9.98 35.91
N PRO A 523 3.10 10.20 37.23
CA PRO A 523 3.43 11.46 37.88
C PRO A 523 4.88 11.92 37.62
N ASP A 524 5.83 10.97 37.57
CA ASP A 524 7.25 11.25 37.27
C ASP A 524 7.46 11.74 35.83
N ALA A 525 6.64 11.32 34.87
CA ALA A 525 6.70 11.82 33.50
C ALA A 525 6.17 13.26 33.41
N VAL A 526 5.10 13.57 34.14
CA VAL A 526 4.54 14.94 34.23
C VAL A 526 5.53 15.88 34.91
N ALA A 527 6.18 15.45 35.99
CA ALA A 527 7.20 16.23 36.70
C ALA A 527 8.42 16.56 35.83
N ARG A 528 8.95 15.57 35.10
CA ARG A 528 10.07 15.77 34.16
C ARG A 528 9.70 16.73 33.02
N TYR A 529 8.50 16.57 32.46
CA TYR A 529 8.03 17.46 31.40
C TYR A 529 7.91 18.92 31.90
N ARG A 530 7.42 19.11 33.13
CA ARG A 530 7.38 20.43 33.78
C ARG A 530 8.77 21.04 33.95
N GLU A 531 9.74 20.26 34.41
CA GLU A 531 11.13 20.71 34.59
C GLU A 531 11.77 21.12 33.25
N GLN A 532 11.53 20.36 32.18
CA GLN A 532 11.98 20.70 30.82
C GLN A 532 11.35 22.00 30.32
N LEU A 533 10.05 22.19 30.55
CA LEU A 533 9.34 23.40 30.14
C LEU A 533 9.86 24.63 30.88
N LEU A 534 10.05 24.53 32.20
CA LEU A 534 10.63 25.60 33.01
C LEU A 534 12.08 25.91 32.59
N THR A 535 12.88 24.88 32.30
CA THR A 535 14.25 25.06 31.80
C THR A 535 14.27 25.82 30.47
N ALA A 536 13.35 25.51 29.54
CA ALA A 536 13.23 26.23 28.28
C ALA A 536 12.79 27.69 28.48
N ILE A 537 11.89 27.95 29.43
CA ILE A 537 11.46 29.31 29.80
C ILE A 537 12.63 30.09 30.42
N ASP A 538 13.34 29.52 31.38
CA ASP A 538 14.46 30.16 32.08
C ASP A 538 15.64 30.44 31.13
N ALA A 539 15.85 29.56 30.14
CA ALA A 539 16.85 29.75 29.08
C ALA A 539 16.42 30.76 27.99
N ALA A 540 15.16 31.20 27.99
CA ALA A 540 14.56 32.01 26.94
C ALA A 540 14.76 31.43 25.53
N ASP A 541 14.66 30.10 25.38
CA ASP A 541 14.83 29.37 24.12
C ASP A 541 13.47 29.04 23.47
N PRO A 542 13.00 29.84 22.49
CA PRO A 542 11.69 29.65 21.89
C PRO A 542 11.61 28.39 21.01
N SER A 543 12.74 27.87 20.54
CA SER A 543 12.79 26.63 19.74
C SER A 543 12.57 25.41 20.62
N ALA A 544 13.27 25.34 21.77
CA ALA A 544 13.06 24.29 22.76
C ALA A 544 11.63 24.31 23.31
N TYR A 545 11.11 25.51 23.62
CA TYR A 545 9.73 25.68 24.09
C TYR A 545 8.71 25.22 23.04
N ARG A 546 8.93 25.51 21.75
CA ARG A 546 8.06 25.07 20.66
C ARG A 546 7.98 23.55 20.54
N LEU A 547 9.10 22.84 20.61
CA LEU A 547 9.12 21.37 20.52
C LEU A 547 8.32 20.74 21.65
N LEU A 548 8.50 21.23 22.89
CA LEU A 548 7.72 20.78 24.05
C LEU A 548 6.23 21.09 23.86
N LEU A 549 5.90 22.28 23.37
CA LEU A 549 4.51 22.67 23.08
C LEU A 549 3.84 21.74 22.05
N GLU A 550 4.54 21.38 20.97
CA GLU A 550 4.03 20.44 19.96
C GLU A 550 3.77 19.04 20.55
N GLU A 551 4.65 18.57 21.44
CA GLU A 551 4.46 17.33 22.20
C GLU A 551 3.26 17.41 23.16
N ALA A 552 3.06 18.57 23.82
CA ALA A 552 1.92 18.79 24.71
C ALA A 552 0.58 18.81 23.97
N LEU A 553 0.52 19.31 22.74
CA LEU A 553 -0.71 19.33 21.94
C LEU A 553 -1.25 17.92 21.62
N MET A 554 -0.41 16.89 21.72
CA MET A 554 -0.79 15.48 21.53
C MET A 554 -1.25 14.79 22.83
N SER A 555 -1.13 15.45 23.99
CA SER A 555 -1.38 14.85 25.31
C SER A 555 -2.08 15.85 26.25
N PRO A 556 -3.38 15.67 26.56
CA PRO A 556 -4.13 16.60 27.41
C PRO A 556 -3.45 16.89 28.76
N THR A 557 -2.88 15.86 29.39
CA THR A 557 -2.17 15.97 30.67
C THR A 557 -0.87 16.78 30.59
N ARG A 558 -0.24 16.88 29.42
CA ARG A 558 0.96 17.70 29.21
C ARG A 558 0.58 19.13 28.85
N PHE A 559 -0.51 19.30 28.10
CA PHE A 559 -1.05 20.62 27.80
C PHE A 559 -1.54 21.35 29.05
N SER A 560 -2.11 20.64 30.04
CA SER A 560 -2.43 21.26 31.33
C SER A 560 -1.20 21.82 32.06
N VAL A 561 -0.05 21.14 31.97
CA VAL A 561 1.21 21.67 32.52
C VAL A 561 1.65 22.93 31.79
N VAL A 562 1.46 23.00 30.47
CA VAL A 562 1.72 24.23 29.70
C VAL A 562 0.85 25.36 30.23
N LEU A 563 -0.46 25.15 30.40
CA LEU A 563 -1.37 26.16 30.93
C LEU A 563 -0.96 26.67 32.32
N GLU A 564 -0.54 25.78 33.24
CA GLU A 564 -0.03 26.17 34.57
C GLU A 564 1.19 27.11 34.47
N THR A 565 2.07 26.91 33.48
CA THR A 565 3.24 27.78 33.30
C THR A 565 2.93 29.13 32.65
N LEU A 566 1.73 29.31 32.09
CA LEU A 566 1.28 30.58 31.48
C LEU A 566 0.82 31.61 32.52
N GLU A 567 0.61 31.22 33.78
CA GLU A 567 0.29 32.16 34.87
C GLU A 567 1.41 33.19 35.10
N GLY A 568 2.64 32.89 34.64
CA GLY A 568 3.77 33.81 34.64
C GLY A 568 3.92 34.58 33.31
N SER A 569 4.36 35.84 33.39
CA SER A 569 4.64 36.67 32.20
C SER A 569 5.69 36.05 31.26
N ALA A 570 6.69 35.34 31.81
CA ALA A 570 7.72 34.68 31.03
C ALA A 570 7.17 33.55 30.15
N GLY A 571 6.30 32.68 30.68
CA GLY A 571 5.67 31.61 29.91
C GLY A 571 4.82 32.14 28.74
N MET A 572 4.07 33.21 28.97
CA MET A 572 3.30 33.88 27.91
C MET A 572 4.18 34.52 26.83
N VAL A 573 5.32 35.12 27.19
CA VAL A 573 6.29 35.64 26.20
C VAL A 573 6.87 34.51 25.35
N MET A 574 7.21 33.38 25.98
CA MET A 574 7.73 32.20 25.29
C MET A 574 6.69 31.59 24.34
N LEU A 575 5.43 31.47 24.78
CA LEU A 575 4.35 30.97 23.96
C LEU A 575 4.09 31.87 22.74
N ARG A 576 4.04 33.20 22.92
CA ARG A 576 3.93 34.14 21.79
C ARG A 576 5.11 34.05 20.84
N SER A 577 6.33 33.90 21.36
CA SER A 577 7.53 33.77 20.54
C SER A 577 7.52 32.45 19.74
N ALA A 578 7.11 31.35 20.38
CA ALA A 578 6.98 30.04 19.73
C ALA A 578 5.93 30.02 18.61
N ILE A 579 4.80 30.72 18.82
CA ILE A 579 3.75 30.88 17.80
C ILE A 579 4.21 31.85 16.70
N GLY A 580 4.86 32.97 17.07
CA GLY A 580 5.30 34.03 16.15
C GLY A 580 6.48 33.66 15.24
N MET A 581 7.19 32.56 15.52
CA MET A 581 8.14 31.96 14.58
C MET A 581 7.47 31.45 13.30
N ASP A 582 6.15 31.27 13.31
CA ASP A 582 5.33 31.00 12.13
C ASP A 582 4.82 32.36 11.61
N SER A 583 5.44 32.90 10.57
CA SER A 583 5.46 34.35 10.25
C SER A 583 4.16 34.96 9.68
N ALA A 584 3.01 34.49 10.13
CA ALA A 584 1.73 35.19 9.99
C ALA A 584 0.87 34.92 11.22
N ALA A 585 0.19 35.95 11.72
CA ALA A 585 -0.83 35.82 12.78
C ALA A 585 -1.96 34.89 12.28
N GLY A 586 -1.78 33.58 12.49
CA GLY A 586 -2.58 32.53 11.86
C GLY A 586 -1.87 31.23 11.51
N GLY A 587 -0.56 31.07 11.79
CA GLY A 587 0.18 29.81 11.61
C GLY A 587 -0.50 28.58 12.23
N SER A 588 -0.22 27.39 11.70
CA SER A 588 -0.92 26.15 12.06
C SER A 588 -0.79 25.81 13.54
N LEU A 589 0.36 26.15 14.15
CA LEU A 589 0.60 26.00 15.58
C LEU A 589 -0.31 26.90 16.41
N GLY A 590 -0.48 28.17 16.03
CA GLY A 590 -1.36 29.11 16.74
C GLY A 590 -2.82 28.64 16.74
N ARG A 591 -3.31 28.11 15.62
CA ARG A 591 -4.67 27.53 15.53
C ARG A 591 -4.84 26.31 16.42
N ARG A 592 -3.85 25.41 16.44
CA ARG A 592 -3.87 24.22 17.31
C ARG A 592 -3.83 24.59 18.80
N VAL A 593 -3.02 25.57 19.18
CA VAL A 593 -2.96 26.09 20.55
C VAL A 593 -4.30 26.72 20.94
N ALA A 594 -4.91 27.52 20.07
CA ALA A 594 -6.23 28.12 20.31
C ALA A 594 -7.30 27.04 20.52
N ALA A 595 -7.37 26.03 19.65
CA ALA A 595 -8.31 24.92 19.79
C ALA A 595 -8.08 24.11 21.08
N ALA A 596 -6.81 23.90 21.47
CA ALA A 596 -6.47 23.23 22.72
C ALA A 596 -6.87 24.07 23.95
N ILE A 597 -6.72 25.41 23.91
CA ILE A 597 -7.20 26.31 24.98
C ILE A 597 -8.72 26.26 25.08
N GLU A 598 -9.44 26.31 23.95
CA GLU A 598 -10.90 26.25 23.94
C GLU A 598 -11.45 24.95 24.53
N THR A 599 -10.75 23.84 24.30
CA THR A 599 -11.18 22.51 24.77
C THR A 599 -10.75 22.24 26.22
N GLN A 600 -9.55 22.65 26.62
CA GLN A 600 -8.91 22.19 27.86
C GLN A 600 -8.82 23.27 28.96
N ALA A 601 -8.80 24.56 28.63
CA ALA A 601 -8.72 25.60 29.66
C ALA A 601 -10.04 25.78 30.41
N ALA A 602 -9.97 26.25 31.66
CA ALA A 602 -11.15 26.56 32.44
C ALA A 602 -11.97 27.69 31.75
N PRO A 603 -13.32 27.64 31.75
CA PRO A 603 -14.14 28.63 31.06
C PRO A 603 -13.83 30.09 31.41
N ALA A 604 -13.41 30.37 32.65
CA ALA A 604 -13.05 31.69 33.12
C ALA A 604 -11.72 32.22 32.55
N GLU A 605 -10.83 31.33 32.10
CA GLU A 605 -9.48 31.66 31.63
C GLU A 605 -9.37 31.72 30.11
N ARG A 606 -10.26 31.01 29.39
CA ARG A 606 -10.26 30.89 27.92
C ARG A 606 -10.16 32.24 27.21
N ALA A 607 -11.05 33.18 27.54
CA ALA A 607 -11.09 34.48 26.88
C ALA A 607 -9.82 35.29 27.15
N SER A 608 -9.33 35.29 28.39
CA SER A 608 -8.11 35.99 28.78
C SER A 608 -6.86 35.40 28.10
N LEU A 609 -6.76 34.08 27.98
CA LEU A 609 -5.64 33.40 27.31
C LEU A 609 -5.65 33.65 25.80
N LEU A 610 -6.80 33.52 25.13
CA LEU A 610 -6.92 33.79 23.70
C LEU A 610 -6.61 35.25 23.36
N GLN A 611 -7.13 36.19 24.15
CA GLN A 611 -6.83 37.62 24.02
C GLN A 611 -5.35 37.88 24.28
N ALA A 612 -4.76 37.25 25.30
CA ALA A 612 -3.35 37.38 25.59
C ALA A 612 -2.46 36.76 24.51
N LEU A 613 -2.96 35.89 23.63
CA LEU A 613 -2.22 35.41 22.47
C LEU A 613 -2.36 36.31 21.23
N GLY A 614 -3.19 37.36 21.30
CA GLY A 614 -3.50 38.20 20.15
C GLY A 614 -4.25 37.43 19.05
N ILE A 615 -4.92 36.33 19.41
CA ILE A 615 -5.72 35.48 18.52
C ILE A 615 -7.16 36.00 18.57
N ASP A 616 -7.36 37.25 18.18
CA ASP A 616 -8.70 37.82 18.04
C ASP A 616 -9.21 37.51 16.61
N GLY A 617 -10.29 36.73 16.49
CA GLY A 617 -10.99 36.50 15.22
C GLY A 617 -10.84 35.12 14.55
N LEU A 618 -10.16 34.15 15.18
CA LEU A 618 -10.06 32.77 14.66
C LEU A 618 -11.03 31.78 15.31
N ALA A 619 -11.71 32.16 16.39
CA ALA A 619 -12.77 31.35 16.98
C ALA A 619 -14.00 31.39 16.05
N GLY A 620 -14.39 30.23 15.51
CA GLY A 620 -15.65 30.10 14.77
C GLY A 620 -16.84 30.46 15.66
N PRO A 621 -18.02 30.77 15.08
CA PRO A 621 -19.21 31.08 15.88
C PRO A 621 -19.50 29.90 16.83
N PRO A 622 -19.86 30.17 18.10
CA PRO A 622 -20.15 29.10 19.05
C PRO A 622 -21.26 28.20 18.50
N PRO A 623 -21.22 26.88 18.76
CA PRO A 623 -22.26 25.98 18.30
C PRO A 623 -23.62 26.48 18.80
N THR A 624 -24.55 26.69 17.86
CA THR A 624 -25.91 27.13 18.16
C THR A 624 -26.55 26.10 19.07
N ALA A 625 -26.87 26.50 20.31
CA ALA A 625 -27.54 25.64 21.26
C ALA A 625 -28.85 25.11 20.65
N THR A 626 -28.95 23.80 20.52
CA THR A 626 -30.19 23.12 20.11
C THR A 626 -31.25 23.39 21.19
N PRO A 627 -32.45 23.89 20.84
CA PRO A 627 -33.47 24.16 21.85
C PRO A 627 -33.93 22.86 22.52
N THR A 628 -33.67 22.76 23.83
CA THR A 628 -34.21 21.71 24.69
C THR A 628 -35.73 21.74 24.63
N ALA A 629 -36.34 20.63 24.20
CA ALA A 629 -37.79 20.47 24.14
C ALA A 629 -38.41 20.60 25.54
N THR A 630 -39.30 21.57 25.69
CA THR A 630 -40.19 21.75 26.85
C THR A 630 -41.07 20.51 27.01
N PRO A 631 -41.11 19.84 28.19
CA PRO A 631 -41.97 18.69 28.40
C PRO A 631 -43.45 19.10 28.42
N THR A 632 -44.25 18.44 27.61
CA THR A 632 -45.70 18.53 27.57
C THR A 632 -46.32 17.94 28.85
N PRO A 633 -47.23 18.64 29.55
CA PRO A 633 -47.89 18.08 30.73
C PRO A 633 -48.91 17.01 30.33
N THR A 634 -48.74 15.80 30.88
CA THR A 634 -49.72 14.71 30.75
C THR A 634 -50.78 14.87 31.83
N GLY A 635 -52.00 15.18 31.41
CA GLY A 635 -53.18 15.16 32.26
C GLY A 635 -54.06 13.93 31.99
N THR A 636 -54.79 13.53 33.04
CA THR A 636 -56.07 12.77 33.03
C THR A 636 -56.03 11.32 33.54
N THR A 637 -56.18 11.22 34.86
CA THR A 637 -57.13 10.41 35.67
C THR A 637 -57.86 9.21 35.05
N THR A 638 -57.89 8.08 35.78
CA THR A 638 -59.01 7.10 35.85
C THR A 638 -58.85 6.22 37.13
N PRO A 639 -59.93 5.76 37.78
CA PRO A 639 -60.04 5.77 39.24
C PRO A 639 -59.83 4.44 39.97
N THR A 640 -59.67 4.60 41.28
CA THR A 640 -59.75 3.65 42.40
C THR A 640 -60.78 2.54 42.24
N ALA A 641 -60.34 1.29 42.44
CA ALA A 641 -61.21 0.17 42.81
C ALA A 641 -60.75 -0.44 44.14
N THR A 642 -61.73 -0.55 45.02
CA THR A 642 -61.68 -0.95 46.44
C THR A 642 -61.35 -2.43 46.63
N ALA A 643 -60.55 -2.71 47.66
CA ALA A 643 -60.18 -4.04 48.12
C ALA A 643 -61.36 -4.84 48.71
N THR A 644 -61.37 -6.16 48.48
CA THR A 644 -62.11 -7.15 49.27
C THR A 644 -61.11 -8.21 49.78
N PRO A 645 -61.04 -8.49 51.10
CA PRO A 645 -60.09 -9.46 51.66
C PRO A 645 -60.77 -10.74 52.14
N THR A 646 -60.21 -11.93 51.89
CA THR A 646 -60.48 -13.17 52.67
C THR A 646 -59.48 -14.29 52.28
N PRO A 647 -59.26 -15.35 53.08
CA PRO A 647 -58.39 -15.39 54.26
C PRO A 647 -57.27 -16.46 54.18
N THR A 648 -56.41 -16.42 55.20
CA THR A 648 -55.28 -17.32 55.55
C THR A 648 -55.71 -18.75 55.97
N PRO A 649 -54.79 -19.69 56.29
CA PRO A 649 -54.51 -20.92 55.54
C PRO A 649 -54.99 -22.20 56.26
N THR A 650 -54.87 -23.36 55.62
CA THR A 650 -54.88 -24.64 56.34
C THR A 650 -53.84 -25.57 55.74
N THR A 651 -52.87 -25.93 56.58
CA THR A 651 -51.92 -27.04 56.47
C THR A 651 -52.63 -28.38 56.49
N ASP A 652 -52.26 -29.32 55.63
CA ASP A 652 -51.55 -30.55 56.03
C ASP A 652 -51.41 -31.57 54.88
N GLY A 653 -50.25 -32.22 54.84
CA GLY A 653 -50.13 -33.66 54.62
C GLY A 653 -50.08 -34.21 53.19
N THR A 654 -48.85 -34.52 52.74
CA THR A 654 -48.43 -35.58 51.79
C THR A 654 -49.09 -36.97 52.07
N PRO A 655 -49.05 -37.98 51.16
CA PRO A 655 -48.01 -38.31 50.16
C PRO A 655 -48.41 -38.13 48.68
#